data_AF-A0A3C0VRE1-F1
#
_entry.id   AF-A0A3C0VRE1-F1
#
_cell.length_a   1.000
_cell.length_b   1.000
_cell.length_c   1.000
_cell.angle_alpha   90.00
_cell.angle_beta   90.00
_cell.angle_gamma   90.00
#
_symmetry.space_group_name_H-M   'P 1'
#
loop_
_entity.id
_entity.type
_entity.pdbx_description
1 polymer ?
#
loop_
_entity_poly.entity_id
_entity_poly.type
_entity_poly.pdbx_seq_one_letter_code
_entity_poly.pdbx_strand_id
1 'polypeptide(L)'
;MRAIYRKEIKTFFGSMLGWVFLAVNLFFGALYFRANGLILGYPYVSYVISGVIFIFLCSLPIISMRTFAEEARLKTDQLLFTSPVPIWKIILGKYLALVTLLGIICGVFLLFPLIQTIFGPVPWGENILAILGFFIFGMTCIAIGMLLSSITENQVIAAVLTFFILIVCVMIPGIVSMISPHANLLTRFIKVFDIYSYLEYMLYGEIYLPAFFYYFSAITVCLYAAGFILMKKRWTLKSHGFLKLLSSVGGLIAVIALVIIANMAINTLPLKYTLKDLTYNRIYSLSKDAKKELDKIDKDVTLYYITDDDVIDNNLNNTLSAMCEYNSHLSLERVSPTKNPTFYTAYTDVAPNDGSVIAVCGDRSKVIDYGQIYNIEYQYEYDYTSGKSNITDYKITGYDGVGMILSGIDAVINNNDAKVYVLVGHDEYIAENDLFNMLKKANLTVEEINLINRDEIPADCELLMVLGPEKDLSKEDVAKIEAYLEKGNNAIFVTGYTDTELKNYYKLLERYNIKVEPGYVMDTAPNYYDGEEYLLLPEIIDSDVTSQVYNSDVANYVYMPFAKGMTLNNDNNDIITEPIFVTTKYAYTVTNDNMEEPDKSKLKDFVVGLLATRYIGTSESNIAVIGSTYYLKSDFNQYVYGNNYTVLLNIVDLYTNTELTS
;
A
#
# COMPACT_ATOMS: atom_id res chain seq x y z
N MET A 1 9.86 38.32 23.49
CA MET A 1 9.73 37.03 22.78
C MET A 1 11.04 36.24 22.83
N ARG A 2 12.13 36.64 22.14
CA ARG A 2 13.43 35.92 22.15
C ARG A 2 13.99 35.63 23.55
N ALA A 3 13.88 36.60 24.48
CA ALA A 3 14.32 36.41 25.86
C ALA A 3 13.50 35.35 26.62
N ILE A 4 12.18 35.28 26.37
CA ILE A 4 11.28 34.30 26.98
C ILE A 4 11.57 32.91 26.41
N TYR A 5 11.64 32.79 25.09
CA TYR A 5 12.03 31.55 24.43
C TYR A 5 13.36 31.00 24.97
N ARG A 6 14.40 31.84 25.07
CA ARG A 6 15.71 31.43 25.59
C ARG A 6 15.63 31.00 27.06
N LYS A 7 14.80 31.66 27.87
CA LYS A 7 14.56 31.27 29.27
C LYS A 7 13.92 29.88 29.32
N GLU A 8 12.83 29.67 28.59
CA GLU A 8 12.07 28.40 28.59
C GLU A 8 12.93 27.23 28.12
N ILE A 9 13.68 27.39 27.02
CA ILE A 9 14.63 26.37 26.55
C ILE A 9 15.66 26.03 27.63
N LYS A 10 16.26 27.03 28.28
CA LYS A 10 17.20 26.79 29.40
C LYS A 10 16.52 26.08 30.57
N THR A 11 15.27 26.41 30.87
CA THR A 11 14.50 25.75 31.92
C THR A 11 14.22 24.29 31.57
N PHE A 12 13.86 23.98 30.33
CA PHE A 12 13.62 22.60 29.90
C PHE A 12 14.90 21.75 29.98
N PHE A 13 16.01 22.21 29.40
CA PHE A 13 17.29 21.47 29.41
C PHE A 13 18.02 21.51 30.76
N GLY A 14 17.72 22.49 31.62
CA GLY A 14 18.19 22.52 33.00
C GLY A 14 17.37 21.66 33.96
N SER A 15 16.22 21.13 33.50
CA SER A 15 15.35 20.24 34.28
C SER A 15 15.38 18.82 33.71
N MET A 16 15.12 17.82 34.56
CA MET A 16 15.08 16.42 34.12
C MET A 16 13.93 16.14 33.14
N LEU A 17 12.82 16.90 33.24
CA LEU A 17 11.61 16.64 32.46
C LEU A 17 11.80 16.81 30.94
N GLY A 18 12.57 17.81 30.50
CA GLY A 18 12.86 18.02 29.08
C GLY A 18 13.63 16.84 28.47
N TRP A 19 14.63 16.34 29.21
CA TRP A 19 15.42 15.17 28.81
C TRP A 19 14.60 13.88 28.83
N VAL A 20 13.75 13.68 29.83
CA VAL A 20 12.89 12.50 29.93
C VAL A 20 11.91 12.43 28.75
N PHE A 21 11.29 13.54 28.37
CA PHE A 21 10.39 13.57 27.21
C PHE A 21 11.10 13.24 25.89
N LEU A 22 12.29 13.81 25.67
CA LEU A 22 13.10 13.47 24.50
C LEU A 22 13.48 11.99 24.54
N ALA A 23 13.99 11.51 25.67
CA ALA A 23 14.45 10.12 25.82
C ALA A 23 13.31 9.13 25.57
N VAL A 24 12.11 9.34 26.13
CA VAL A 24 10.98 8.43 25.96
C VAL A 24 10.55 8.39 24.49
N ASN A 25 10.30 9.53 23.84
CA ASN A 25 9.86 9.54 22.45
C ASN A 25 10.92 8.98 21.48
N LEU A 26 12.20 9.30 21.71
CA LEU A 26 13.30 8.79 20.88
C LEU A 26 13.56 7.30 21.11
N PHE A 27 13.47 6.82 22.36
CA PHE A 27 13.65 5.40 22.67
C PHE A 27 12.57 4.55 22.01
N PHE A 28 11.29 4.92 22.18
CA PHE A 28 10.20 4.20 21.52
C PHE A 28 10.25 4.38 20.00
N GLY A 29 10.64 5.56 19.50
CA GLY A 29 10.87 5.76 18.07
C GLY A 29 11.94 4.83 17.51
N ALA A 30 13.08 4.69 18.19
CA ALA A 30 14.14 3.77 17.80
C ALA A 30 13.71 2.30 17.91
N LEU A 31 12.91 1.95 18.93
CA LEU A 31 12.35 0.60 19.09
C LEU A 31 11.41 0.24 17.94
N TYR A 32 10.48 1.14 17.59
CA TYR A 32 9.57 0.94 16.46
C TYR A 32 10.29 0.97 15.12
N PHE A 33 11.34 1.77 14.97
CA PHE A 33 12.20 1.76 13.79
C PHE A 33 12.93 0.43 13.64
N ARG A 34 13.49 -0.12 14.72
CA ARG A 34 14.09 -1.45 14.71
C ARG A 34 13.06 -2.52 14.32
N ALA A 35 11.91 -2.52 14.97
CA ALA A 35 10.88 -3.53 14.74
C ALA A 35 10.31 -3.48 13.31
N ASN A 36 9.83 -2.31 12.87
CA ASN A 36 9.15 -2.22 11.58
C ASN A 36 10.12 -2.00 10.42
N GLY A 37 11.14 -1.16 10.60
CA GLY A 37 12.03 -0.75 9.53
C GLY A 37 13.20 -1.70 9.29
N LEU A 38 13.71 -2.36 10.32
CA LEU A 38 14.89 -3.24 10.20
C LEU A 38 14.54 -4.73 10.28
N ILE A 39 13.62 -5.14 11.16
CA ILE A 39 13.24 -6.56 11.30
C ILE A 39 12.17 -6.93 10.27
N LEU A 40 11.07 -6.17 10.20
CA LEU A 40 9.98 -6.43 9.25
C LEU A 40 10.24 -5.85 7.85
N GLY A 41 11.30 -5.04 7.69
CA GLY A 41 11.74 -4.59 6.37
C GLY A 41 10.93 -3.47 5.72
N TYR A 42 9.96 -2.86 6.44
CA TYR A 42 9.13 -1.82 5.85
C TYR A 42 9.95 -0.53 5.58
N PRO A 43 9.98 -0.03 4.33
CA PRO A 43 10.74 1.18 3.99
C PRO A 43 10.01 2.47 4.41
N TYR A 44 8.87 2.36 5.10
CA TYR A 44 8.03 3.47 5.50
C TYR A 44 8.18 3.84 6.98
N VAL A 45 8.56 5.09 7.24
CA VAL A 45 8.66 5.69 8.58
C VAL A 45 7.27 5.92 9.19
N SER A 46 6.21 5.87 8.38
CA SER A 46 4.81 5.99 8.82
C SER A 46 4.43 4.96 9.89
N TYR A 47 4.92 3.73 9.82
CA TYR A 47 4.71 2.71 10.85
C TYR A 47 5.38 3.07 12.17
N VAL A 48 6.60 3.63 12.11
CA VAL A 48 7.32 4.12 13.28
C VAL A 48 6.55 5.26 13.95
N ILE A 49 6.11 6.23 13.14
CA ILE A 49 5.35 7.38 13.62
C ILE A 49 4.01 6.93 14.22
N SER A 50 3.31 5.98 13.60
CA SER A 50 2.03 5.45 14.09
C SER A 50 2.16 4.88 15.51
N GLY A 51 3.21 4.10 15.77
CA GLY A 51 3.52 3.62 17.13
C GLY A 51 3.90 4.74 18.10
N VAL A 52 4.69 5.71 17.63
CA VAL A 52 5.15 6.84 18.45
C VAL A 52 4.01 7.81 18.81
N ILE A 53 2.97 7.97 17.99
CA ILE A 53 1.86 8.90 18.26
C ILE A 53 1.25 8.62 19.64
N PHE A 54 0.99 7.37 20.00
CA PHE A 54 0.41 7.05 21.31
C PHE A 54 1.35 7.45 22.47
N ILE A 55 2.65 7.16 22.33
CA ILE A 55 3.68 7.55 23.31
C ILE A 55 3.80 9.08 23.41
N PHE A 56 3.69 9.77 22.28
CA PHE A 56 3.68 11.22 22.21
C PHE A 56 2.46 11.80 22.92
N LEU A 57 1.27 11.25 22.72
CA LEU A 57 0.04 11.66 23.40
C LEU A 57 0.14 11.48 24.92
N CYS A 58 0.80 10.43 25.41
CA CYS A 58 1.04 10.21 26.83
C CYS A 58 2.08 11.19 27.42
N SER A 59 3.16 11.46 26.68
CA SER A 59 4.31 12.23 27.18
C SER A 59 4.17 13.75 27.01
N LEU A 60 3.47 14.21 25.98
CA LEU A 60 3.23 15.62 25.68
C LEU A 60 2.49 16.38 26.80
N PRO A 61 1.43 15.83 27.43
CA PRO A 61 0.81 16.39 28.61
C PRO A 61 1.87 16.90 29.61
N ILE A 62 2.76 16.02 30.04
CA ILE A 62 3.71 16.25 31.13
C ILE A 62 4.53 17.54 30.94
N ILE A 63 4.91 17.88 29.71
CA ILE A 63 5.62 19.13 29.43
C ILE A 63 4.67 20.31 29.24
N SER A 64 3.62 20.17 28.43
CA SER A 64 2.73 21.29 28.04
C SER A 64 1.97 21.91 29.23
N MET A 65 1.74 21.15 30.30
CA MET A 65 0.98 21.67 31.46
C MET A 65 1.77 22.52 32.41
N ARG A 66 3.08 22.32 32.44
CA ARG A 66 3.97 23.13 33.25
C ARG A 66 3.95 24.60 32.78
N THR A 67 3.61 24.83 31.51
CA THR A 67 3.77 26.11 30.83
C THR A 67 3.05 27.28 31.50
N PHE A 68 1.80 27.09 31.98
CA PHE A 68 1.04 28.12 32.71
C PHE A 68 0.51 27.63 34.07
N ALA A 69 0.06 26.38 34.19
CA ALA A 69 -0.50 25.87 35.44
C ALA A 69 0.53 25.85 36.58
N GLU A 70 1.82 25.65 36.29
CA GLU A 70 2.86 25.75 37.33
C GLU A 70 3.05 27.17 37.85
N GLU A 71 3.05 28.15 36.95
CA GLU A 71 3.23 29.56 37.30
C GLU A 71 2.02 30.05 38.13
N ALA A 72 0.82 29.59 37.79
CA ALA A 72 -0.39 29.83 38.57
C ALA A 72 -0.30 29.17 39.96
N ARG A 73 0.08 27.89 40.04
CA ARG A 73 0.25 27.17 41.32
C ARG A 73 1.26 27.83 42.25
N LEU A 74 2.37 28.30 41.68
CA LEU A 74 3.45 28.97 42.42
C LEU A 74 3.18 30.47 42.66
N LYS A 75 2.04 31.00 42.19
CA LYS A 75 1.68 32.43 42.24
C LYS A 75 2.73 33.36 41.61
N THR A 76 3.51 32.85 40.68
CA THR A 76 4.51 33.61 39.91
C THR A 76 3.93 34.19 38.63
N ASP A 77 2.71 33.79 38.26
CA ASP A 77 1.90 34.38 37.19
C ASP A 77 1.63 35.89 37.40
N GLN A 78 1.58 36.36 38.65
CA GLN A 78 1.48 37.79 38.97
C GLN A 78 2.67 38.60 38.42
N LEU A 79 3.88 38.05 38.47
CA LEU A 79 5.08 38.67 37.89
C LEU A 79 4.99 38.73 36.36
N LEU A 80 4.39 37.72 35.76
CA LEU A 80 4.15 37.66 34.33
C LEU A 80 3.15 38.74 33.88
N PHE A 81 2.05 38.92 34.62
CA PHE A 81 1.00 39.88 34.32
C PHE A 81 1.39 41.35 34.57
N THR A 82 2.27 41.58 35.55
CA THR A 82 2.81 42.92 35.86
C THR A 82 3.97 43.31 34.94
N SER A 83 4.55 42.36 34.19
CA SER A 83 5.62 42.66 33.26
C SER A 83 5.15 43.58 32.11
N PRO A 84 5.99 44.51 31.63
CA PRO A 84 5.66 45.42 30.51
C PRO A 84 5.61 44.70 29.15
N VAL A 85 5.54 43.36 29.13
CA VAL A 85 5.52 42.55 27.92
C VAL A 85 4.07 42.19 27.55
N PRO A 86 3.68 42.32 26.27
CA PRO A 86 2.35 41.90 25.82
C PRO A 86 2.19 40.37 25.94
N ILE A 87 1.00 39.91 26.36
CA ILE A 87 0.68 38.49 26.60
C ILE A 87 1.01 37.61 25.39
N TRP A 88 0.70 38.07 24.17
CA TRP A 88 0.99 37.31 22.95
C TRP A 88 2.48 36.99 22.76
N LYS A 89 3.38 37.91 23.14
CA LYS A 89 4.84 37.66 23.05
C LYS A 89 5.31 36.65 24.11
N ILE A 90 4.56 36.46 25.19
CA ILE A 90 4.81 35.43 26.20
C ILE A 90 4.34 34.07 25.69
N ILE A 91 3.08 34.00 25.24
CA ILE A 91 2.48 32.76 24.71
C ILE A 91 3.30 32.21 23.56
N LEU A 92 3.60 33.02 22.55
CA LEU A 92 4.39 32.58 21.41
C LEU A 92 5.82 32.20 21.81
N GLY A 93 6.41 32.87 22.80
CA GLY A 93 7.74 32.53 23.30
C GLY A 93 7.81 31.16 23.97
N LYS A 94 6.79 30.83 24.78
CA LYS A 94 6.62 29.53 25.44
C LYS A 94 6.24 28.43 24.43
N TYR A 95 5.32 28.72 23.51
CA TYR A 95 4.91 27.79 22.44
C TYR A 95 6.09 27.37 21.58
N LEU A 96 6.87 28.33 21.05
CA LEU A 96 8.04 28.01 20.24
C LEU A 96 9.09 27.19 21.00
N ALA A 97 9.23 27.36 22.31
CA ALA A 97 10.17 26.55 23.09
C ALA A 97 9.76 25.07 23.13
N LEU A 98 8.45 24.78 23.23
CA LEU A 98 7.91 23.42 23.14
C LEU A 98 8.05 22.85 21.73
N VAL A 99 7.75 23.66 20.71
CA VAL A 99 7.91 23.27 19.30
C VAL A 99 9.37 22.92 18.97
N THR A 100 10.35 23.59 19.57
CA THR A 100 11.76 23.22 19.40
C THR A 100 12.08 21.84 19.97
N LEU A 101 11.50 21.44 21.11
CA LEU A 101 11.69 20.08 21.66
C LEU A 101 11.10 19.03 20.71
N LEU A 102 9.92 19.29 20.14
CA LEU A 102 9.33 18.45 19.10
C LEU A 102 10.21 18.41 17.84
N GLY A 103 10.77 19.55 17.45
CA GLY A 103 11.67 19.66 16.29
C GLY A 103 12.95 18.82 16.46
N ILE A 104 13.47 18.68 17.69
CA ILE A 104 14.59 17.78 17.98
C ILE A 104 14.19 16.31 17.75
N ILE A 105 13.00 15.90 18.22
CA ILE A 105 12.49 14.54 17.98
C ILE A 105 12.38 14.26 16.48
N CYS A 106 11.73 15.16 15.73
CA CYS A 106 11.55 15.02 14.29
C CYS A 106 12.90 15.06 13.54
N GLY A 107 13.84 15.89 14.02
CA GLY A 107 15.19 15.97 13.46
C GLY A 107 15.98 14.67 13.59
N VAL A 108 15.79 13.93 14.70
CA VAL A 108 16.37 12.59 14.85
C VAL A 108 15.63 11.57 13.98
N PHE A 109 14.30 11.68 13.84
CA PHE A 109 13.53 10.78 12.97
C PHE A 109 13.92 10.90 11.49
N LEU A 110 14.43 12.06 11.04
CA LEU A 110 15.01 12.20 9.70
C LEU A 110 16.23 11.31 9.45
N LEU A 111 16.89 10.81 10.50
CA LEU A 111 17.99 9.85 10.36
C LEU A 111 17.49 8.45 10.02
N PHE A 112 16.23 8.11 10.33
CA PHE A 112 15.66 6.78 10.04
C PHE A 112 15.62 6.45 8.54
N PRO A 113 15.03 7.27 7.65
CA PRO A 113 15.06 6.98 6.22
C PRO A 113 16.49 7.02 5.66
N LEU A 114 17.38 7.84 6.24
CA LEU A 114 18.79 7.88 5.85
C LEU A 114 19.51 6.56 6.16
N ILE A 115 19.27 5.98 7.35
CA ILE A 115 19.81 4.66 7.70
C ILE A 115 19.24 3.59 6.75
N GLN A 116 17.95 3.67 6.42
CA GLN A 116 17.32 2.71 5.51
C GLN A 116 17.91 2.73 4.10
N THR A 117 18.43 3.87 3.61
CA THR A 117 19.07 3.91 2.27
C THR A 117 20.30 3.03 2.13
N ILE A 118 20.92 2.63 3.25
CA ILE A 118 22.05 1.70 3.24
C ILE A 118 21.58 0.27 2.92
N PHE A 119 20.32 -0.05 3.26
CA PHE A 119 19.76 -1.40 3.18
C PHE A 119 18.80 -1.60 2.00
N GLY A 120 18.38 -0.53 1.31
CA GLY A 120 17.50 -0.63 0.16
C GLY A 120 16.99 0.72 -0.35
N PRO A 121 16.19 0.72 -1.43
CA PRO A 121 15.56 1.93 -1.93
C PRO A 121 14.52 2.44 -0.93
N VAL A 122 14.54 3.76 -0.68
CA VAL A 122 13.66 4.39 0.32
C VAL A 122 12.73 5.41 -0.35
N PRO A 123 11.41 5.32 -0.14
CA PRO A 123 10.43 6.32 -0.57
C PRO A 123 10.63 7.63 0.23
N TRP A 124 11.52 8.49 -0.27
CA TRP A 124 11.90 9.73 0.40
C TRP A 124 10.75 10.73 0.53
N GLY A 125 9.86 10.78 -0.46
CA GLY A 125 8.73 11.72 -0.48
C GLY A 125 7.77 11.48 0.68
N GLU A 126 7.36 10.22 0.84
CA GLU A 126 6.42 9.74 1.83
C GLU A 126 7.03 9.79 3.22
N ASN A 127 8.30 9.40 3.37
CA ASN A 127 8.98 9.43 4.66
C ASN A 127 9.18 10.85 5.19
N ILE A 128 9.61 11.79 4.33
CA ILE A 128 9.73 13.20 4.73
C ILE A 128 8.35 13.78 5.04
N LEU A 129 7.33 13.44 4.23
CA LEU A 129 5.98 13.93 4.46
C LEU A 129 5.36 13.40 5.74
N ALA A 130 5.56 12.12 6.07
CA ALA A 130 5.09 11.52 7.31
C ALA A 130 5.71 12.21 8.52
N ILE A 131 7.03 12.47 8.49
CA ILE A 131 7.73 13.20 9.55
C ILE A 131 7.22 14.65 9.65
N LEU A 132 6.97 15.32 8.52
CA LEU A 132 6.40 16.66 8.49
C LEU A 132 4.97 16.67 9.06
N GLY A 133 4.17 15.67 8.72
CA GLY A 133 2.81 15.47 9.24
C GLY A 133 2.83 15.31 10.75
N PHE A 134 3.71 14.45 11.26
CA PHE A 134 3.92 14.29 12.71
C PHE A 134 4.34 15.61 13.39
N PHE A 135 5.22 16.40 12.75
CA PHE A 135 5.63 17.70 13.28
C PHE A 135 4.46 18.69 13.38
N ILE A 136 3.62 18.80 12.33
CA ILE A 136 2.47 19.71 12.30
C ILE A 136 1.35 19.25 13.25
N PHE A 137 1.10 17.94 13.29
CA PHE A 137 0.22 17.32 14.27
C PHE A 137 0.68 17.63 15.69
N GLY A 138 1.96 17.40 15.99
CA GLY A 138 2.53 17.67 17.31
C GLY A 138 2.47 19.16 17.69
N MET A 139 2.68 20.08 16.74
CA MET A 139 2.48 21.53 16.94
C MET A 139 1.04 21.85 17.38
N THR A 140 0.05 21.14 16.83
CA THR A 140 -1.37 21.29 17.17
C THR A 140 -1.66 20.74 18.56
N CYS A 141 -1.17 19.54 18.88
CA CYS A 141 -1.32 18.96 20.22
C CYS A 141 -0.67 19.84 21.30
N ILE A 142 0.49 20.45 21.03
CA ILE A 142 1.14 21.41 21.94
C ILE A 142 0.24 22.61 22.20
N ALA A 143 -0.41 23.15 21.16
CA ALA A 143 -1.30 24.30 21.28
C ALA A 143 -2.54 23.97 22.14
N ILE A 144 -3.12 22.78 21.96
CA ILE A 144 -4.21 22.26 22.80
C ILE A 144 -3.74 22.10 24.26
N GLY A 145 -2.57 21.51 24.48
CA GLY A 145 -1.98 21.36 25.82
C GLY A 145 -1.77 22.70 26.53
N MET A 146 -1.27 23.71 25.82
CA MET A 146 -1.09 25.07 26.36
C MET A 146 -2.42 25.76 26.68
N LEU A 147 -3.45 25.57 25.85
CA LEU A 147 -4.80 26.07 26.12
C LEU A 147 -5.32 25.52 27.44
N LEU A 148 -5.25 24.20 27.63
CA LEU A 148 -5.76 23.53 28.81
C LEU A 148 -4.95 23.88 30.07
N SER A 149 -3.63 24.03 29.94
CA SER A 149 -2.76 24.56 31.00
C SER A 149 -3.17 25.96 31.47
N SER A 150 -3.70 26.81 30.56
CA SER A 150 -4.12 28.17 30.92
C SER A 150 -5.43 28.23 31.74
N ILE A 151 -6.27 27.20 31.60
CA ILE A 151 -7.59 27.10 32.27
C ILE A 151 -7.41 26.64 33.73
N THR A 152 -6.48 25.74 33.99
CA THR A 152 -6.30 25.07 35.28
C THR A 152 -5.15 25.67 36.10
N GLU A 153 -5.27 25.66 37.43
CA GLU A 153 -4.17 26.04 38.34
C GLU A 153 -3.36 24.82 38.83
N ASN A 154 -3.84 23.60 38.59
CA ASN A 154 -3.18 22.36 39.02
C ASN A 154 -2.59 21.61 37.82
N GLN A 155 -1.27 21.42 37.82
CA GLN A 155 -0.53 20.69 36.78
C GLN A 155 -1.07 19.27 36.52
N VAL A 156 -1.51 18.56 37.55
CA VAL A 156 -1.99 17.17 37.41
C VAL A 156 -3.36 17.14 36.75
N ILE A 157 -4.25 18.06 37.11
CA ILE A 157 -5.58 18.15 36.49
C ILE A 157 -5.43 18.55 35.02
N ALA A 158 -4.54 19.50 34.74
CA ALA A 158 -4.16 19.86 33.39
C ALA A 158 -3.71 18.60 32.61
N ALA A 159 -2.82 17.77 33.20
CA ALA A 159 -2.34 16.46 32.69
C ALA A 159 -3.39 15.54 32.19
N VAL A 160 -4.26 15.15 33.10
CA VAL A 160 -5.30 14.20 32.78
C VAL A 160 -6.23 14.79 31.71
N LEU A 161 -6.51 16.09 31.78
CA LEU A 161 -7.47 16.73 30.87
C LEU A 161 -6.93 16.87 29.44
N THR A 162 -5.67 17.29 29.21
CA THR A 162 -5.16 17.30 27.82
C THR A 162 -4.89 15.90 27.31
N PHE A 163 -4.47 14.96 28.14
CA PHE A 163 -4.35 13.57 27.70
C PHE A 163 -5.70 13.03 27.21
N PHE A 164 -6.76 13.21 28.00
CA PHE A 164 -8.11 12.77 27.66
C PHE A 164 -8.62 13.45 26.39
N ILE A 165 -8.50 14.77 26.28
CA ILE A 165 -8.97 15.51 25.10
C ILE A 165 -8.20 15.09 23.85
N LEU A 166 -6.87 14.93 23.92
CA LEU A 166 -6.08 14.51 22.77
C LEU A 166 -6.44 13.09 22.32
N ILE A 167 -6.64 12.14 23.25
CA ILE A 167 -7.10 10.80 22.92
C ILE A 167 -8.46 10.86 22.23
N VAL A 168 -9.42 11.59 22.78
CA VAL A 168 -10.75 11.71 22.19
C VAL A 168 -10.66 12.26 20.77
N CYS A 169 -9.88 13.33 20.55
CA CYS A 169 -9.68 13.92 19.22
C CYS A 169 -9.05 12.93 18.22
N VAL A 170 -8.16 12.04 18.66
CA VAL A 170 -7.57 11.00 17.81
C VAL A 170 -8.54 9.83 17.55
N MET A 171 -9.44 9.54 18.49
CA MET A 171 -10.44 8.48 18.35
C MET A 171 -11.67 8.89 17.52
N ILE A 172 -11.78 10.16 17.10
CA ILE A 172 -12.95 10.65 16.36
C ILE A 172 -13.26 9.84 15.09
N PRO A 173 -12.29 9.45 14.25
CA PRO A 173 -12.58 8.62 13.08
C PRO A 173 -13.32 7.33 13.46
N GLY A 174 -12.85 6.63 14.50
CA GLY A 174 -13.48 5.42 15.03
C GLY A 174 -14.84 5.68 15.71
N ILE A 175 -15.00 6.81 16.41
CA ILE A 175 -16.29 7.16 17.02
C ILE A 175 -17.33 7.47 15.92
N VAL A 176 -16.93 8.16 14.86
CA VAL A 176 -17.81 8.50 13.74
C VAL A 176 -18.27 7.23 13.02
N SER A 177 -17.36 6.28 12.77
CA SER A 177 -17.71 5.01 12.13
C SER A 177 -18.69 4.17 12.96
N MET A 178 -18.57 4.18 14.30
CA MET A 178 -19.50 3.48 15.20
C MET A 178 -20.90 4.11 15.27
N ILE A 179 -21.02 5.43 15.11
CA ILE A 179 -22.32 6.13 15.26
C ILE A 179 -23.18 5.98 14.00
N SER A 180 -22.60 6.22 12.82
CA SER A 180 -23.31 6.01 11.56
C SER A 180 -22.31 6.07 10.39
N PRO A 181 -22.34 5.08 9.48
CA PRO A 181 -21.64 5.17 8.20
C PRO A 181 -22.15 6.32 7.31
N HIS A 182 -23.35 6.86 7.59
CA HIS A 182 -24.00 7.88 6.79
C HIS A 182 -23.77 9.29 7.37
N ALA A 183 -23.57 10.28 6.49
CA ALA A 183 -23.24 11.65 6.85
C ALA A 183 -24.42 12.45 7.45
N ASN A 184 -24.75 12.17 8.72
CA ASN A 184 -25.70 12.96 9.49
C ASN A 184 -25.08 14.30 9.94
N LEU A 185 -25.92 15.29 10.24
CA LEU A 185 -25.46 16.60 10.77
C LEU A 185 -24.53 16.43 11.98
N LEU A 186 -24.82 15.48 12.86
CA LEU A 186 -24.00 15.18 14.03
C LEU A 186 -22.59 14.69 13.66
N THR A 187 -22.47 13.75 12.71
CA THR A 187 -21.15 13.24 12.29
C THR A 187 -20.34 14.34 11.59
N ARG A 188 -21.00 15.25 10.86
CA ARG A 188 -20.35 16.43 10.26
C ARG A 188 -19.82 17.41 11.31
N PHE A 189 -20.53 17.62 12.43
CA PHE A 189 -20.04 18.43 13.54
C PHE A 189 -18.87 17.78 14.29
N ILE A 190 -18.95 16.47 14.53
CA ILE A 190 -17.90 15.72 15.25
C ILE A 190 -16.59 15.71 14.42
N LYS A 191 -16.67 15.55 13.10
CA LYS A 191 -15.52 15.61 12.18
C LYS A 191 -14.72 16.92 12.25
N VAL A 192 -15.26 18.01 12.79
CA VAL A 192 -14.52 19.27 12.96
C VAL A 192 -13.39 19.14 13.99
N PHE A 193 -13.49 18.20 14.93
CA PHE A 193 -12.48 17.96 15.95
C PHE A 193 -11.49 16.85 15.56
N ASP A 194 -11.66 16.27 14.38
CA ASP A 194 -10.82 15.20 13.87
C ASP A 194 -9.43 15.76 13.55
N ILE A 195 -8.43 15.35 14.32
CA ILE A 195 -7.03 15.73 14.09
C ILE A 195 -6.21 14.59 13.48
N TYR A 196 -6.76 13.38 13.43
CA TYR A 196 -6.01 12.18 13.05
C TYR A 196 -6.18 11.84 11.56
N SER A 197 -7.39 11.94 10.99
CA SER A 197 -7.57 11.65 9.56
C SER A 197 -6.76 12.57 8.65
N TYR A 198 -6.54 13.84 9.06
CA TYR A 198 -5.65 14.75 8.33
C TYR A 198 -4.16 14.36 8.43
N LEU A 199 -3.76 13.68 9.51
CA LEU A 199 -2.39 13.17 9.67
C LEU A 199 -2.20 11.92 8.82
N GLU A 200 -3.23 11.07 8.75
CA GLU A 200 -3.24 9.82 8.01
C GLU A 200 -2.89 10.03 6.53
N TYR A 201 -3.49 11.02 5.87
CA TYR A 201 -3.10 11.41 4.51
C TYR A 201 -1.58 11.67 4.38
N MET A 202 -0.99 12.40 5.32
CA MET A 202 0.43 12.71 5.31
C MET A 202 1.31 11.49 5.66
N LEU A 203 0.83 10.57 6.48
CA LEU A 203 1.51 9.30 6.79
C LEU A 203 1.58 8.40 5.55
N TYR A 204 0.57 8.42 4.69
CA TYR A 204 0.50 7.64 3.46
C TYR A 204 1.13 8.32 2.23
N GLY A 205 1.74 9.50 2.39
CA GLY A 205 2.43 10.19 1.29
C GLY A 205 1.57 11.20 0.52
N GLU A 206 0.39 11.55 1.01
CA GLU A 206 -0.51 12.49 0.33
C GLU A 206 -0.40 13.90 0.89
N ILE A 207 0.00 14.89 0.06
CA ILE A 207 -0.11 16.30 0.44
C ILE A 207 -1.56 16.71 0.25
N TYR A 208 -2.31 16.68 1.34
CA TYR A 208 -3.65 17.23 1.41
C TYR A 208 -3.59 18.66 1.94
N LEU A 209 -3.69 19.67 1.06
CA LEU A 209 -3.56 21.08 1.41
C LEU A 209 -4.55 21.53 2.52
N PRO A 210 -5.83 21.07 2.55
CA PRO A 210 -6.74 21.38 3.63
C PRO A 210 -6.26 20.92 5.01
N ALA A 211 -5.46 19.86 5.11
CA ALA A 211 -4.85 19.42 6.36
C ALA A 211 -3.97 20.52 6.99
N PHE A 212 -3.13 21.17 6.17
CA PHE A 212 -2.26 22.26 6.64
C PHE A 212 -3.09 23.43 7.15
N PHE A 213 -4.11 23.85 6.40
CA PHE A 213 -5.01 24.93 6.82
C PHE A 213 -5.73 24.59 8.11
N TYR A 214 -6.25 23.37 8.23
CA TYR A 214 -6.90 22.89 9.42
C TYR A 214 -5.96 22.97 10.64
N TYR A 215 -4.76 22.38 10.57
CA TYR A 215 -3.80 22.42 11.68
C TYR A 215 -3.37 23.84 12.07
N PHE A 216 -3.02 24.70 11.11
CA PHE A 216 -2.65 26.09 11.41
C PHE A 216 -3.82 26.88 12.01
N SER A 217 -5.03 26.62 11.55
CA SER A 217 -6.23 27.24 12.11
C SER A 217 -6.50 26.77 13.54
N ALA A 218 -6.35 25.47 13.82
CA ALA A 218 -6.50 24.89 15.15
C ALA A 218 -5.45 25.44 16.13
N ILE A 219 -4.19 25.54 15.71
CA ILE A 219 -3.11 26.19 16.47
C ILE A 219 -3.48 27.64 16.81
N THR A 220 -3.92 28.39 15.80
CA THR A 220 -4.29 29.81 15.97
C THR A 220 -5.44 29.96 16.96
N VAL A 221 -6.50 29.15 16.84
CA VAL A 221 -7.65 29.16 17.75
C VAL A 221 -7.24 28.80 19.17
N CYS A 222 -6.44 27.74 19.36
CA CYS A 222 -6.03 27.29 20.69
C CYS A 222 -5.13 28.32 21.39
N LEU A 223 -4.12 28.85 20.70
CA LEU A 223 -3.26 29.90 21.25
C LEU A 223 -4.05 31.18 21.51
N TYR A 224 -4.99 31.52 20.63
CA TYR A 224 -5.84 32.69 20.81
C TYR A 224 -6.76 32.56 22.02
N ALA A 225 -7.41 31.41 22.20
CA ALA A 225 -8.22 31.10 23.37
C ALA A 225 -7.39 31.13 24.66
N ALA A 226 -6.16 30.60 24.64
CA ALA A 226 -5.24 30.67 25.78
C ALA A 226 -4.91 32.13 26.14
N GLY A 227 -4.63 32.96 25.13
CA GLY A 227 -4.39 34.39 25.32
C GLY A 227 -5.58 35.15 25.84
N PHE A 228 -6.78 34.83 25.38
CA PHE A 228 -8.03 35.38 25.90
C PHE A 228 -8.20 35.06 27.40
N ILE A 229 -7.99 33.81 27.81
CA ILE A 229 -8.08 33.39 29.22
C ILE A 229 -7.07 34.14 30.09
N LEU A 230 -5.82 34.25 29.62
CA LEU A 230 -4.75 34.95 30.34
C LEU A 230 -4.98 36.47 30.39
N MET A 231 -5.55 37.07 29.33
CA MET A 231 -5.93 38.50 29.34
C MET A 231 -7.03 38.79 30.34
N LYS A 232 -8.03 37.89 30.46
CA LYS A 232 -9.09 38.01 31.46
C LYS A 232 -8.54 37.89 32.88
N LYS A 233 -7.54 37.04 33.11
CA LYS A 233 -6.78 36.98 34.38
C LYS A 233 -5.93 38.23 34.61
N ARG A 234 -5.41 38.84 33.54
CA ARG A 234 -4.57 40.04 33.62
C ARG A 234 -5.34 41.27 34.06
N TRP A 235 -6.56 41.58 33.58
CA TRP A 235 -7.30 42.81 33.95
C TRP A 235 -8.83 42.69 34.13
N THR A 236 -9.30 43.18 35.27
CA THR A 236 -10.47 44.06 35.41
C THR A 236 -10.05 45.51 35.08
N LEU A 237 -10.72 46.15 34.09
CA LEU A 237 -10.69 47.57 33.66
C LEU A 237 -9.71 48.10 32.57
N LYS A 238 -10.36 48.85 31.65
CA LYS A 238 -9.92 49.89 30.66
C LYS A 238 -8.91 49.53 29.55
N SER A 239 -9.42 48.84 28.52
CA SER A 239 -8.90 48.91 27.14
C SER A 239 -9.88 49.69 26.24
N HIS A 240 -9.38 50.56 25.35
CA HIS A 240 -10.15 51.24 24.30
C HIS A 240 -9.83 50.63 22.92
N GLY A 241 -10.84 50.52 22.03
CA GLY A 241 -10.68 50.13 20.61
C GLY A 241 -10.76 48.62 20.30
N PHE A 242 -10.23 48.23 19.13
CA PHE A 242 -10.24 46.87 18.54
C PHE A 242 -9.72 45.76 19.48
N LEU A 243 -8.75 46.07 20.35
CA LEU A 243 -8.25 45.14 21.38
C LEU A 243 -9.30 44.77 22.46
N LYS A 244 -10.37 45.56 22.62
CA LYS A 244 -11.49 45.24 23.52
C LYS A 244 -12.51 44.30 22.86
N LEU A 245 -12.64 44.39 21.53
CA LEU A 245 -13.48 43.50 20.73
C LEU A 245 -12.88 42.08 20.70
N LEU A 246 -11.57 41.95 20.45
CA LEU A 246 -10.86 40.67 20.51
C LEU A 246 -10.75 40.06 21.92
N SER A 247 -10.85 40.87 22.98
CA SER A 247 -10.86 40.35 24.36
C SER A 247 -12.27 40.17 24.94
N SER A 248 -13.30 40.18 24.09
CA SER A 248 -14.68 39.87 24.46
C SER A 248 -15.06 38.42 24.13
N VAL A 249 -16.00 37.84 24.88
CA VAL A 249 -16.53 36.49 24.60
C VAL A 249 -17.11 36.41 23.18
N GLY A 250 -17.75 37.48 22.71
CA GLY A 250 -18.26 37.58 21.34
C GLY A 250 -17.14 37.59 20.27
N GLY A 251 -16.01 38.23 20.56
CA GLY A 251 -14.82 38.21 19.69
C GLY A 251 -14.20 36.83 19.56
N LEU A 252 -14.13 36.07 20.66
CA LEU A 252 -13.67 34.68 20.64
C LEU A 252 -14.59 33.78 19.81
N ILE A 253 -15.90 33.89 20.00
CA ILE A 253 -16.89 33.12 19.23
C ILE A 253 -16.81 33.49 17.74
N ALA A 254 -16.66 34.77 17.40
CA ALA A 254 -16.53 35.22 16.01
C ALA A 254 -15.26 34.69 15.34
N VAL A 255 -14.12 34.64 16.04
CA VAL A 255 -12.88 34.06 15.51
C VAL A 255 -13.02 32.56 15.28
N ILE A 256 -13.62 31.83 16.23
CA ILE A 256 -13.87 30.39 16.08
C ILE A 256 -14.83 30.13 14.90
N ALA A 257 -15.92 30.88 14.81
CA ALA A 257 -16.88 30.75 13.72
C ALA A 257 -16.25 31.06 12.35
N LEU A 258 -15.43 32.11 12.25
CA LEU A 258 -14.72 32.47 11.02
C LEU A 258 -13.73 31.37 10.60
N VAL A 259 -13.00 30.79 11.56
CA VAL A 259 -12.09 29.67 11.30
C VAL A 259 -12.84 28.42 10.84
N ILE A 260 -13.98 28.10 11.46
CA ILE A 260 -14.82 26.98 11.03
C ILE A 260 -15.32 27.20 9.59
N ILE A 261 -15.82 28.41 9.28
CA ILE A 261 -16.30 28.76 7.94
C ILE A 261 -15.16 28.68 6.91
N ALA A 262 -13.97 29.17 7.25
CA ALA A 262 -12.79 29.10 6.38
C ALA A 262 -12.37 27.65 6.10
N ASN A 263 -12.33 26.79 7.11
CA ASN A 263 -12.04 25.36 6.93
C ASN A 263 -13.12 24.65 6.11
N MET A 264 -14.40 24.96 6.35
CA MET A 264 -15.50 24.42 5.54
C MET A 264 -15.39 24.84 4.07
N ALA A 265 -15.04 26.10 3.80
CA ALA A 265 -14.86 26.59 2.43
C ALA A 265 -13.66 25.92 1.72
N ILE A 266 -12.56 25.71 2.42
CA ILE A 266 -11.36 25.04 1.85
C ILE A 266 -11.65 23.58 1.53
N ASN A 267 -12.44 22.89 2.36
CA ASN A 267 -12.87 21.51 2.11
C ASN A 267 -13.88 21.38 0.93
N THR A 268 -14.38 22.49 0.37
CA THR A 268 -15.22 22.48 -0.85
C THR A 268 -14.43 22.75 -2.14
N LEU A 269 -13.11 23.00 -2.04
CA LEU A 269 -12.27 23.23 -3.22
C LEU A 269 -12.02 21.92 -3.98
N PRO A 270 -12.03 21.94 -5.34
CA PRO A 270 -11.78 20.74 -6.14
C PRO A 270 -10.43 20.10 -5.85
N LEU A 271 -10.41 18.76 -5.71
CA LEU A 271 -9.24 17.95 -5.38
C LEU A 271 -8.02 18.19 -6.30
N LYS A 272 -8.27 18.57 -7.56
CA LYS A 272 -7.25 18.96 -8.56
C LYS A 272 -6.26 20.03 -8.08
N TYR A 273 -6.66 20.92 -7.16
CA TYR A 273 -5.81 22.00 -6.63
C TYR A 273 -5.40 21.78 -5.17
N THR A 274 -6.00 20.82 -4.48
CA THR A 274 -5.86 20.63 -3.03
C THR A 274 -5.18 19.33 -2.64
N LEU A 275 -5.12 18.34 -3.53
CA LEU A 275 -4.45 17.06 -3.29
C LEU A 275 -3.27 16.90 -4.25
N LYS A 276 -2.06 16.81 -3.69
CA LYS A 276 -0.85 16.52 -4.44
C LYS A 276 -0.26 15.23 -3.91
N ASP A 277 -0.38 14.18 -4.71
CA ASP A 277 0.09 12.84 -4.39
C ASP A 277 1.63 12.77 -4.52
N LEU A 278 2.31 12.42 -3.42
CA LEU A 278 3.75 12.11 -3.38
C LEU A 278 4.01 10.61 -3.20
N THR A 279 2.97 9.78 -3.13
CA THR A 279 3.06 8.33 -2.95
C THR A 279 3.68 7.67 -4.19
N TYR A 280 4.50 6.65 -3.96
CA TYR A 280 5.35 5.95 -4.92
C TYR A 280 4.58 5.48 -6.16
N ASN A 281 3.31 5.08 -5.97
CA ASN A 281 2.44 4.57 -7.05
C ASN A 281 1.44 5.59 -7.63
N ARG A 282 1.39 6.84 -7.14
CA ARG A 282 0.46 7.89 -7.64
C ARG A 282 -0.99 7.41 -7.86
N ILE A 283 -1.61 6.79 -6.87
CA ILE A 283 -2.81 5.96 -7.00
C ILE A 283 -4.05 6.76 -7.51
N TYR A 284 -4.06 8.10 -7.37
CA TYR A 284 -5.16 8.97 -7.82
C TYR A 284 -4.89 9.81 -9.07
N SER A 285 -3.68 9.76 -9.61
CA SER A 285 -3.34 10.44 -10.87
C SER A 285 -2.88 9.39 -11.86
N LEU A 286 -3.48 9.37 -13.06
CA LEU A 286 -3.11 8.40 -14.11
C LEU A 286 -1.59 8.27 -14.19
N SER A 287 -1.09 7.08 -13.84
CA SER A 287 0.34 6.76 -13.87
C SER A 287 0.87 6.94 -15.30
N LYS A 288 2.20 7.03 -15.45
CA LYS A 288 2.77 7.16 -16.80
C LYS A 288 2.36 5.98 -17.69
N ASP A 289 2.30 4.79 -17.12
CA ASP A 289 1.93 3.59 -17.88
C ASP A 289 0.44 3.51 -18.14
N ALA A 290 -0.42 3.89 -17.17
CA ALA A 290 -1.86 4.02 -17.42
C ALA A 290 -2.16 5.03 -18.54
N LYS A 291 -1.41 6.12 -18.63
CA LYS A 291 -1.54 7.08 -19.74
C LYS A 291 -1.15 6.49 -21.09
N LYS A 292 -0.05 5.72 -21.14
CA LYS A 292 0.35 5.02 -22.37
C LYS A 292 -0.73 4.04 -22.84
N GLU A 293 -1.33 3.29 -21.92
CA GLU A 293 -2.44 2.38 -22.26
C GLU A 293 -3.68 3.16 -22.71
N LEU A 294 -4.02 4.26 -22.04
CA LEU A 294 -5.10 5.14 -22.49
C LEU A 294 -4.83 5.74 -23.86
N ASP A 295 -3.58 6.10 -24.19
CA ASP A 295 -3.21 6.67 -25.50
C ASP A 295 -3.39 5.65 -26.65
N LYS A 296 -3.42 4.34 -26.37
CA LYS A 296 -3.68 3.28 -27.37
C LYS A 296 -5.17 3.13 -27.73
N ILE A 297 -6.09 3.69 -26.94
CA ILE A 297 -7.53 3.55 -27.15
C ILE A 297 -7.99 4.49 -28.27
N ASP A 298 -8.40 3.91 -29.40
CA ASP A 298 -8.87 4.61 -30.60
C ASP A 298 -10.35 4.34 -30.94
N LYS A 299 -11.03 3.47 -30.19
CA LYS A 299 -12.46 3.15 -30.33
C LYS A 299 -13.27 3.79 -29.22
N ASP A 300 -14.48 4.23 -29.56
CA ASP A 300 -15.41 4.81 -28.60
C ASP A 300 -15.91 3.75 -27.59
N VAL A 301 -15.65 3.96 -26.31
CA VAL A 301 -16.09 3.10 -25.21
C VAL A 301 -16.94 3.90 -24.21
N THR A 302 -18.10 3.35 -23.86
CA THR A 302 -18.97 3.89 -22.82
C THR A 302 -18.80 3.08 -21.54
N LEU A 303 -18.47 3.76 -20.45
CA LEU A 303 -18.39 3.21 -19.10
C LEU A 303 -19.68 3.55 -18.36
N TYR A 304 -20.53 2.55 -18.13
CA TYR A 304 -21.73 2.69 -17.30
C TYR A 304 -21.38 2.36 -15.85
N TYR A 305 -21.30 3.40 -15.02
CA TYR A 305 -21.09 3.25 -13.58
C TYR A 305 -22.43 2.97 -12.88
N ILE A 306 -22.58 1.77 -12.35
CA ILE A 306 -23.81 1.31 -11.69
C ILE A 306 -23.79 1.79 -10.24
N THR A 307 -24.49 2.89 -9.96
CA THR A 307 -24.58 3.49 -8.62
C THR A 307 -25.79 4.40 -8.49
N ASP A 308 -26.38 4.47 -7.29
CA ASP A 308 -27.39 5.47 -6.96
C ASP A 308 -26.77 6.85 -6.66
N ASP A 309 -27.50 7.93 -6.98
CA ASP A 309 -27.03 9.33 -6.81
C ASP A 309 -26.60 9.66 -5.37
N ASP A 310 -27.12 8.92 -4.40
CA ASP A 310 -26.92 9.13 -2.96
C ASP A 310 -25.71 8.36 -2.40
N VAL A 311 -25.17 7.38 -3.16
CA VAL A 311 -24.15 6.40 -2.72
C VAL A 311 -22.97 6.39 -3.70
N ILE A 312 -22.44 7.58 -4.01
CA ILE A 312 -21.32 7.71 -4.94
C ILE A 312 -20.00 7.43 -4.21
N ASP A 313 -19.30 6.40 -4.68
CA ASP A 313 -17.91 6.22 -4.33
C ASP A 313 -17.06 7.27 -5.04
N ASN A 314 -16.59 8.24 -4.25
CA ASN A 314 -15.80 9.35 -4.77
C ASN A 314 -14.47 8.88 -5.39
N ASN A 315 -13.87 7.80 -4.91
CA ASN A 315 -12.58 7.33 -5.41
C ASN A 315 -12.73 6.76 -6.83
N LEU A 316 -13.63 5.78 -6.99
CA LEU A 316 -13.91 5.19 -8.30
C LEU A 316 -14.47 6.23 -9.28
N ASN A 317 -15.40 7.07 -8.84
CA ASN A 317 -15.96 8.12 -9.68
C ASN A 317 -14.87 9.11 -10.18
N ASN A 318 -13.93 9.49 -9.31
CA ASN A 318 -12.83 10.37 -9.70
C ASN A 318 -11.89 9.68 -10.68
N THR A 319 -11.60 8.39 -10.51
CA THR A 319 -10.79 7.62 -11.44
C THR A 319 -11.44 7.53 -12.82
N LEU A 320 -12.71 7.14 -12.88
CA LEU A 320 -13.47 7.07 -14.15
C LEU A 320 -13.53 8.43 -14.85
N SER A 321 -13.80 9.49 -14.09
CA SER A 321 -13.84 10.86 -14.63
C SER A 321 -12.48 11.28 -15.16
N ALA A 322 -11.39 11.00 -14.44
CA ALA A 322 -10.03 11.35 -14.87
C ALA A 322 -9.61 10.60 -16.15
N MET A 323 -10.01 9.33 -16.31
CA MET A 323 -9.77 8.56 -17.53
C MET A 323 -10.53 9.16 -18.73
N CYS A 324 -11.81 9.48 -18.56
CA CYS A 324 -12.65 10.07 -19.61
C CYS A 324 -12.25 11.52 -19.96
N GLU A 325 -11.73 12.28 -18.98
CA GLU A 325 -11.15 13.59 -19.26
C GLU A 325 -9.83 13.51 -20.04
N TYR A 326 -9.08 12.41 -19.90
CA TYR A 326 -7.78 12.23 -20.54
C TYR A 326 -7.91 11.73 -21.98
N ASN A 327 -8.76 10.73 -22.25
CA ASN A 327 -9.02 10.23 -23.61
C ASN A 327 -10.48 10.52 -24.03
N SER A 328 -10.65 11.25 -25.13
CA SER A 328 -11.96 11.66 -25.66
C SER A 328 -12.83 10.53 -26.22
N HIS A 329 -12.27 9.35 -26.48
CA HIS A 329 -13.02 8.15 -26.89
C HIS A 329 -13.71 7.46 -25.71
N LEU A 330 -13.40 7.86 -24.48
CA LEU A 330 -14.05 7.33 -23.28
C LEU A 330 -15.18 8.25 -22.81
N SER A 331 -16.35 7.67 -22.59
CA SER A 331 -17.53 8.36 -22.06
C SER A 331 -17.98 7.70 -20.76
N LEU A 332 -18.41 8.52 -19.78
CA LEU A 332 -18.89 8.05 -18.49
C LEU A 332 -20.37 8.36 -18.33
N GLU A 333 -21.18 7.33 -18.14
CA GLU A 333 -22.59 7.45 -17.80
C GLU A 333 -22.88 6.79 -16.46
N ARG A 334 -23.75 7.40 -15.65
CA ARG A 334 -24.17 6.83 -14.37
C ARG A 334 -25.54 6.24 -14.49
N VAL A 335 -25.71 5.03 -13.97
CA VAL A 335 -26.98 4.31 -14.01
C VAL A 335 -27.36 3.88 -12.62
N SER A 336 -28.44 4.46 -12.11
CA SER A 336 -29.04 4.08 -10.83
C SER A 336 -29.72 2.71 -10.96
N PRO A 337 -29.26 1.67 -10.24
CA PRO A 337 -29.91 0.36 -10.25
C PRO A 337 -31.30 0.43 -9.61
N THR A 338 -31.54 1.34 -8.67
CA THR A 338 -32.86 1.54 -8.06
C THR A 338 -33.87 2.18 -9.02
N LYS A 339 -33.43 3.14 -9.85
CA LYS A 339 -34.31 3.80 -10.85
C LYS A 339 -34.46 2.97 -12.13
N ASN A 340 -33.41 2.25 -12.55
CA ASN A 340 -33.35 1.48 -13.79
C ASN A 340 -32.92 0.02 -13.55
N PRO A 341 -33.73 -0.80 -12.85
CA PRO A 341 -33.33 -2.13 -12.41
C PRO A 341 -33.08 -3.14 -13.54
N THR A 342 -33.59 -2.90 -14.75
CA THR A 342 -33.43 -3.80 -15.90
C THR A 342 -32.35 -3.35 -16.88
N PHE A 343 -31.67 -2.22 -16.64
CA PHE A 343 -30.69 -1.68 -17.59
C PHE A 343 -29.58 -2.67 -17.93
N TYR A 344 -29.06 -3.38 -16.92
CA TYR A 344 -27.96 -4.33 -17.10
C TYR A 344 -28.30 -5.50 -18.05
N THR A 345 -29.58 -5.83 -18.22
CA THR A 345 -30.02 -7.00 -19.02
C THR A 345 -29.71 -6.87 -20.51
N ALA A 346 -29.37 -5.67 -20.98
CA ALA A 346 -28.87 -5.46 -22.34
C ALA A 346 -27.41 -5.92 -22.52
N TYR A 347 -26.67 -6.13 -21.42
CA TYR A 347 -25.22 -6.31 -21.42
C TYR A 347 -24.74 -7.53 -20.62
N THR A 348 -25.54 -8.03 -19.68
CA THR A 348 -25.20 -9.18 -18.83
C THR A 348 -26.46 -9.90 -18.36
N ASP A 349 -26.36 -11.23 -18.23
CA ASP A 349 -27.43 -12.08 -17.70
C ASP A 349 -27.55 -11.99 -16.17
N VAL A 350 -26.45 -11.67 -15.48
CA VAL A 350 -26.38 -11.55 -14.03
C VAL A 350 -26.38 -10.08 -13.63
N ALA A 351 -27.21 -9.73 -12.65
CA ALA A 351 -27.28 -8.37 -12.12
C ALA A 351 -25.93 -7.99 -11.48
N PRO A 352 -25.26 -6.92 -11.94
CA PRO A 352 -24.02 -6.44 -11.33
C PRO A 352 -24.29 -5.87 -9.93
N ASN A 353 -23.29 -5.96 -9.07
CA ASN A 353 -23.34 -5.35 -7.74
C ASN A 353 -23.37 -3.82 -7.82
N ASP A 354 -23.89 -3.18 -6.77
CA ASP A 354 -23.81 -1.72 -6.64
C ASP A 354 -22.33 -1.29 -6.54
N GLY A 355 -21.94 -0.28 -7.30
CA GLY A 355 -20.56 0.16 -7.45
C GLY A 355 -19.79 -0.50 -8.62
N SER A 356 -20.34 -1.50 -9.30
CA SER A 356 -19.72 -2.12 -10.49
C SER A 356 -19.75 -1.18 -11.71
N VAL A 357 -18.88 -1.45 -12.69
CA VAL A 357 -18.80 -0.69 -13.96
C VAL A 357 -19.02 -1.64 -15.13
N ILE A 358 -19.83 -1.23 -16.11
CA ILE A 358 -20.00 -1.96 -17.37
C ILE A 358 -19.29 -1.17 -18.47
N ALA A 359 -18.23 -1.72 -19.05
CA ALA A 359 -17.59 -1.16 -20.24
C ALA A 359 -18.31 -1.68 -21.49
N VAL A 360 -18.61 -0.80 -22.45
CA VAL A 360 -19.35 -1.12 -23.68
C VAL A 360 -18.69 -0.48 -24.89
N CYS A 361 -18.42 -1.27 -25.92
CA CYS A 361 -17.88 -0.84 -27.21
C CYS A 361 -18.63 -1.52 -28.36
N GLY A 362 -19.52 -0.80 -29.03
CA GLY A 362 -20.40 -1.38 -30.05
C GLY A 362 -21.33 -2.45 -29.46
N ASP A 363 -21.27 -3.67 -30.00
CA ASP A 363 -22.08 -4.81 -29.53
C ASP A 363 -21.42 -5.61 -28.39
N ARG A 364 -20.23 -5.21 -27.94
CA ARG A 364 -19.48 -5.89 -26.88
C ARG A 364 -19.60 -5.16 -25.56
N SER A 365 -19.73 -5.94 -24.47
CA SER A 365 -19.77 -5.41 -23.11
C SER A 365 -19.02 -6.31 -22.13
N LYS A 366 -18.40 -5.69 -21.12
CA LYS A 366 -17.73 -6.38 -20.02
C LYS A 366 -18.13 -5.76 -18.70
N VAL A 367 -18.53 -6.60 -17.74
CA VAL A 367 -18.80 -6.19 -16.36
C VAL A 367 -17.50 -6.26 -15.56
N ILE A 368 -17.15 -5.17 -14.90
CA ILE A 368 -16.07 -5.04 -13.93
C ILE A 368 -16.74 -4.91 -12.56
N ASP A 369 -16.64 -5.97 -11.76
CA ASP A 369 -17.33 -6.02 -10.47
C ASP A 369 -16.66 -5.15 -9.41
N TYR A 370 -17.47 -4.57 -8.51
CA TYR A 370 -16.96 -3.75 -7.40
C TYR A 370 -15.89 -4.46 -6.56
N GLY A 371 -16.04 -5.77 -6.33
CA GLY A 371 -15.06 -6.58 -5.61
C GLY A 371 -13.75 -6.86 -6.37
N GLN A 372 -13.68 -6.52 -7.65
CA GLN A 372 -12.43 -6.54 -8.42
C GLN A 372 -11.69 -5.20 -8.31
N ILE A 373 -12.45 -4.10 -8.18
CA ILE A 373 -11.94 -2.73 -8.02
C ILE A 373 -11.37 -2.51 -6.62
N TYR A 374 -12.01 -3.10 -5.60
CA TYR A 374 -11.59 -3.01 -4.21
C TYR A 374 -11.23 -4.39 -3.66
N ASN A 375 -10.03 -4.52 -3.11
CA ASN A 375 -9.65 -5.71 -2.35
C ASN A 375 -10.39 -5.67 -1.02
N ILE A 376 -11.32 -6.62 -0.85
CA ILE A 376 -12.15 -6.75 0.35
C ILE A 376 -11.67 -7.98 1.12
N GLU A 377 -11.06 -7.77 2.28
CA GLU A 377 -10.70 -8.83 3.20
C GLU A 377 -11.85 -9.04 4.20
N TYR A 378 -12.43 -10.24 4.19
CA TYR A 378 -13.52 -10.61 5.10
C TYR A 378 -12.95 -11.21 6.38
N GLN A 379 -13.33 -10.66 7.53
CA GLN A 379 -13.01 -11.27 8.82
C GLN A 379 -14.06 -12.34 9.15
N TYR A 380 -13.57 -13.53 9.48
CA TYR A 380 -14.42 -14.66 9.85
C TYR A 380 -14.27 -14.96 11.34
N GLU A 381 -15.39 -15.00 12.06
CA GLU A 381 -15.46 -15.54 13.42
C GLU A 381 -16.01 -16.96 13.36
N TYR A 382 -15.26 -17.91 13.89
CA TYR A 382 -15.66 -19.32 13.91
C TYR A 382 -16.59 -19.57 15.10
N ASP A 383 -17.87 -19.81 14.84
CA ASP A 383 -18.83 -20.14 15.87
C ASP A 383 -18.68 -21.63 16.25
N TYR A 384 -17.97 -21.88 17.35
CA TYR A 384 -17.71 -23.22 17.89
C TYR A 384 -18.98 -23.98 18.31
N THR A 385 -20.11 -23.30 18.46
CA THR A 385 -21.39 -23.91 18.82
C THR A 385 -22.17 -24.41 17.60
N SER A 386 -22.06 -23.73 16.46
CA SER A 386 -22.76 -24.08 15.22
C SER A 386 -21.86 -24.74 14.17
N GLY A 387 -20.53 -24.74 14.38
CA GLY A 387 -19.55 -25.31 13.47
C GLY A 387 -19.45 -24.56 12.13
N LYS A 388 -19.84 -23.28 12.11
CA LYS A 388 -19.85 -22.42 10.92
C LYS A 388 -19.01 -21.17 11.14
N SER A 389 -18.23 -20.84 10.11
CA SER A 389 -17.54 -19.55 10.01
C SER A 389 -18.56 -18.48 9.60
N ASN A 390 -18.73 -17.43 10.41
CA ASN A 390 -19.58 -16.30 10.08
C ASN A 390 -18.71 -15.08 9.74
N ILE A 391 -19.05 -14.37 8.67
CA ILE A 391 -18.41 -13.09 8.33
C ILE A 391 -18.87 -12.06 9.36
N THR A 392 -17.94 -11.42 10.07
CA THR A 392 -18.23 -10.44 11.11
C THR A 392 -17.87 -9.02 10.73
N ASP A 393 -16.89 -8.84 9.85
CA ASP A 393 -16.44 -7.53 9.36
C ASP A 393 -15.85 -7.65 7.96
N TYR A 394 -15.77 -6.53 7.22
CA TYR A 394 -15.03 -6.47 5.96
C TYR A 394 -14.14 -5.23 5.96
N LYS A 395 -12.87 -5.41 5.57
CA LYS A 395 -11.91 -4.33 5.45
C LYS A 395 -11.52 -4.18 3.99
N ILE A 396 -11.66 -2.97 3.46
CA ILE A 396 -11.07 -2.61 2.17
C ILE A 396 -9.56 -2.48 2.42
N THR A 397 -8.78 -3.41 1.88
CA THR A 397 -7.32 -3.48 2.07
C THR A 397 -6.56 -2.90 0.88
N GLY A 398 -7.23 -2.66 -0.25
CA GLY A 398 -6.62 -2.08 -1.43
C GLY A 398 -7.66 -1.55 -2.43
N TYR A 399 -7.19 -0.66 -3.30
CA TYR A 399 -7.94 -0.09 -4.42
C TYR A 399 -7.13 -0.27 -5.70
N ASP A 400 -7.71 -0.91 -6.71
CA ASP A 400 -7.17 -1.06 -8.05
C ASP A 400 -8.20 -0.68 -9.12
N GLY A 401 -8.72 0.55 -9.04
CA GLY A 401 -9.66 1.04 -10.05
C GLY A 401 -9.02 1.20 -11.42
N VAL A 402 -7.87 1.88 -11.53
CA VAL A 402 -7.28 2.19 -12.84
C VAL A 402 -6.95 0.92 -13.62
N GLY A 403 -6.31 -0.08 -12.99
CA GLY A 403 -5.95 -1.33 -13.65
C GLY A 403 -7.18 -2.12 -14.10
N MET A 404 -8.19 -2.24 -13.23
CA MET A 404 -9.42 -2.97 -13.55
C MET A 404 -10.22 -2.33 -14.68
N ILE A 405 -10.34 -1.00 -14.66
CA ILE A 405 -11.08 -0.30 -15.70
C ILE A 405 -10.33 -0.41 -17.04
N LEU A 406 -9.00 -0.27 -17.06
CA LEU A 406 -8.21 -0.46 -18.29
C LEU A 406 -8.34 -1.87 -18.84
N SER A 407 -8.26 -2.89 -17.98
CA SER A 407 -8.50 -4.29 -18.35
C SER A 407 -9.87 -4.47 -19.01
N GLY A 408 -10.94 -3.99 -18.38
CA GLY A 408 -12.28 -4.14 -18.95
C GLY A 408 -12.51 -3.32 -20.24
N ILE A 409 -11.82 -2.18 -20.41
CA ILE A 409 -11.81 -1.44 -21.67
C ILE A 409 -11.09 -2.26 -22.76
N ASP A 410 -9.92 -2.80 -22.44
CA ASP A 410 -9.16 -3.64 -23.35
C ASP A 410 -9.97 -4.86 -23.80
N ALA A 411 -10.71 -5.50 -22.88
CA ALA A 411 -11.58 -6.65 -23.18
C ALA A 411 -12.67 -6.32 -24.22
N VAL A 412 -13.19 -5.09 -24.24
CA VAL A 412 -14.22 -4.68 -25.19
C VAL A 412 -13.66 -4.06 -26.46
N ILE A 413 -12.36 -3.75 -26.52
CA ILE A 413 -11.65 -3.22 -27.70
C ILE A 413 -10.92 -4.33 -28.46
N ASN A 414 -10.16 -5.14 -27.74
CA ASN A 414 -9.29 -6.21 -28.22
C ASN A 414 -9.94 -7.56 -27.88
N ASN A 415 -10.16 -8.39 -28.91
CA ASN A 415 -10.82 -9.67 -28.73
C ASN A 415 -9.83 -10.72 -28.25
N ASN A 416 -9.42 -10.65 -26.98
CA ASN A 416 -8.59 -11.68 -26.39
C ASN A 416 -9.46 -12.65 -25.60
N ASP A 417 -9.94 -13.71 -26.26
CA ASP A 417 -10.65 -14.82 -25.62
C ASP A 417 -9.68 -15.91 -25.17
N ALA A 418 -8.39 -15.59 -25.05
CA ALA A 418 -7.32 -16.52 -24.71
C ALA A 418 -7.66 -17.32 -23.45
N LYS A 419 -7.73 -18.64 -23.61
CA LYS A 419 -8.00 -19.55 -22.50
C LYS A 419 -6.72 -20.18 -21.98
N VAL A 420 -6.51 -19.99 -20.69
CA VAL A 420 -5.45 -20.59 -19.92
C VAL A 420 -6.03 -21.78 -19.15
N TYR A 421 -5.46 -22.96 -19.34
CA TYR A 421 -5.85 -24.15 -18.59
C TYR A 421 -4.82 -24.47 -17.51
N VAL A 422 -5.28 -24.62 -16.27
CA VAL A 422 -4.45 -25.03 -15.12
C VAL A 422 -4.65 -26.51 -14.86
N LEU A 423 -3.58 -27.30 -14.94
CA LEU A 423 -3.63 -28.75 -14.70
C LEU A 423 -3.93 -29.04 -13.22
N VAL A 424 -4.88 -29.95 -12.97
CA VAL A 424 -5.21 -30.46 -11.64
C VAL A 424 -5.31 -31.99 -11.64
N GLY A 425 -4.95 -32.62 -10.52
CA GLY A 425 -5.11 -34.06 -10.28
C GLY A 425 -3.88 -34.79 -9.72
N HIS A 426 -2.77 -34.08 -9.55
CA HIS A 426 -1.47 -34.61 -9.11
C HIS A 426 -0.93 -33.89 -7.87
N ASP A 427 -1.83 -33.38 -7.02
CA ASP A 427 -1.53 -32.56 -5.83
C ASP A 427 -0.70 -31.31 -6.21
N GLU A 428 -1.07 -30.64 -7.30
CA GLU A 428 -0.46 -29.38 -7.75
C GLU A 428 -0.72 -28.23 -6.75
N TYR A 429 0.11 -27.17 -6.82
CA TYR A 429 -0.12 -25.94 -6.06
C TYR A 429 -1.48 -25.33 -6.43
N ILE A 430 -2.30 -25.11 -5.40
CA ILE A 430 -3.59 -24.44 -5.52
C ILE A 430 -3.33 -22.94 -5.62
N ALA A 431 -3.53 -22.39 -6.81
CA ALA A 431 -3.37 -20.96 -7.07
C ALA A 431 -4.28 -20.11 -6.17
N GLU A 432 -3.72 -19.04 -5.61
CA GLU A 432 -4.47 -18.07 -4.81
C GLU A 432 -5.33 -17.16 -5.69
N ASN A 433 -6.38 -16.56 -5.11
CA ASN A 433 -7.29 -15.65 -5.82
C ASN A 433 -6.56 -14.50 -6.51
N ASP A 434 -5.45 -14.01 -5.94
CA ASP A 434 -4.68 -12.90 -6.50
C ASP A 434 -4.05 -13.28 -7.85
N LEU A 435 -3.56 -14.51 -8.02
CA LEU A 435 -3.03 -14.98 -9.29
C LEU A 435 -4.14 -15.07 -10.35
N PHE A 436 -5.31 -15.60 -9.99
CA PHE A 436 -6.46 -15.64 -10.90
C PHE A 436 -6.97 -14.24 -11.25
N ASN A 437 -7.01 -13.34 -10.27
CA ASN A 437 -7.39 -11.95 -10.48
C ASN A 437 -6.41 -11.28 -11.42
N MET A 438 -5.10 -11.49 -11.26
CA MET A 438 -4.04 -11.01 -12.16
C MET A 438 -4.28 -11.47 -13.60
N LEU A 439 -4.49 -12.77 -13.84
CA LEU A 439 -4.76 -13.32 -15.19
C LEU A 439 -6.04 -12.75 -15.79
N LYS A 440 -7.09 -12.57 -14.97
CA LYS A 440 -8.32 -11.90 -15.41
C LYS A 440 -8.09 -10.43 -15.79
N LYS A 441 -7.14 -9.72 -15.15
CA LYS A 441 -6.78 -8.34 -15.56
C LYS A 441 -6.16 -8.31 -16.96
N ALA A 442 -5.44 -9.36 -17.34
CA ALA A 442 -4.92 -9.54 -18.69
C ALA A 442 -5.98 -10.05 -19.69
N ASN A 443 -7.26 -10.03 -19.30
CA ASN A 443 -8.39 -10.49 -20.13
C ASN A 443 -8.36 -11.97 -20.48
N LEU A 444 -7.69 -12.78 -19.66
CA LEU A 444 -7.59 -14.22 -19.87
C LEU A 444 -8.72 -14.96 -19.14
N THR A 445 -9.26 -15.98 -19.80
CA THR A 445 -10.18 -16.92 -19.14
C THR A 445 -9.38 -18.08 -18.58
N VAL A 446 -9.48 -18.33 -17.27
CA VAL A 446 -8.75 -19.41 -16.61
C VAL A 446 -9.71 -20.53 -16.24
N GLU A 447 -9.40 -21.75 -16.70
CA GLU A 447 -10.16 -22.97 -16.39
C GLU A 447 -9.24 -24.05 -15.81
N GLU A 448 -9.75 -24.86 -14.89
CA GLU A 448 -9.03 -26.04 -14.41
C GLU A 448 -9.27 -27.23 -15.35
N ILE A 449 -8.22 -28.02 -15.62
CA ILE A 449 -8.30 -29.23 -16.42
C ILE A 449 -7.78 -30.44 -15.65
N ASN A 450 -8.60 -31.49 -15.61
CA ASN A 450 -8.18 -32.81 -15.15
C ASN A 450 -8.10 -33.78 -16.34
N LEU A 451 -6.89 -34.26 -16.65
CA LEU A 451 -6.62 -35.13 -17.80
C LEU A 451 -7.09 -36.58 -17.64
N ILE A 452 -7.46 -37.01 -16.43
CA ILE A 452 -8.03 -38.36 -16.20
C ILE A 452 -9.37 -38.52 -16.92
N ASN A 453 -10.15 -37.43 -17.02
CA ASN A 453 -11.51 -37.45 -17.58
C ASN A 453 -11.58 -36.94 -19.02
N ARG A 454 -10.44 -36.74 -19.70
CA ARG A 454 -10.39 -36.22 -21.07
C ARG A 454 -9.37 -36.96 -21.92
N ASP A 455 -9.69 -37.13 -23.19
CA ASP A 455 -8.80 -37.80 -24.16
C ASP A 455 -7.68 -36.88 -24.66
N GLU A 456 -7.92 -35.57 -24.72
CA GLU A 456 -6.96 -34.55 -25.17
C GLU A 456 -7.14 -33.22 -24.45
N ILE A 457 -6.09 -32.37 -24.50
CA ILE A 457 -6.18 -30.97 -24.09
C ILE A 457 -7.02 -30.22 -25.15
N PRO A 458 -8.01 -29.40 -24.74
CA PRO A 458 -8.89 -28.68 -25.65
C PRO A 458 -8.14 -27.83 -26.69
N ALA A 459 -8.70 -27.73 -27.89
CA ALA A 459 -8.10 -26.95 -28.98
C ALA A 459 -8.17 -25.43 -28.76
N ASP A 460 -9.04 -24.96 -27.87
CA ASP A 460 -9.13 -23.57 -27.41
C ASP A 460 -8.17 -23.26 -26.26
N CYS A 461 -7.36 -24.22 -25.82
CA CYS A 461 -6.28 -23.99 -24.87
C CYS A 461 -5.11 -23.28 -25.57
N GLU A 462 -4.88 -22.02 -25.26
CA GLU A 462 -3.73 -21.26 -25.78
C GLU A 462 -2.50 -21.40 -24.89
N LEU A 463 -2.73 -21.55 -23.58
CA LEU A 463 -1.66 -21.73 -22.60
C LEU A 463 -2.03 -22.79 -21.57
N LEU A 464 -1.17 -23.80 -21.42
CA LEU A 464 -1.27 -24.79 -20.35
C LEU A 464 -0.35 -24.40 -19.19
N MET A 465 -0.87 -24.34 -17.97
CA MET A 465 -0.08 -24.13 -16.75
C MET A 465 -0.06 -25.40 -15.92
N VAL A 466 1.15 -25.88 -15.59
CA VAL A 466 1.38 -27.04 -14.71
C VAL A 466 2.10 -26.56 -13.46
N LEU A 467 1.35 -26.38 -12.37
CA LEU A 467 1.81 -25.64 -11.19
C LEU A 467 2.42 -26.54 -10.12
N GLY A 468 3.58 -27.14 -10.38
CA GLY A 468 4.34 -27.90 -9.38
C GLY A 468 3.61 -29.14 -8.84
N PRO A 469 3.42 -30.19 -9.66
CA PRO A 469 2.80 -31.43 -9.21
C PRO A 469 3.63 -32.10 -8.09
N GLU A 470 2.97 -32.61 -7.05
CA GLU A 470 3.63 -33.38 -5.98
C GLU A 470 3.58 -34.91 -6.21
N LYS A 471 2.70 -35.37 -7.12
CA LYS A 471 2.66 -36.74 -7.63
C LYS A 471 3.13 -36.77 -9.08
N ASP A 472 3.85 -37.82 -9.46
CA ASP A 472 4.33 -37.96 -10.83
C ASP A 472 3.16 -38.12 -11.80
N LEU A 473 3.28 -37.53 -12.99
CA LEU A 473 2.27 -37.62 -14.04
C LEU A 473 2.16 -39.05 -14.54
N SER A 474 0.97 -39.48 -14.94
CA SER A 474 0.83 -40.77 -15.61
C SER A 474 1.46 -40.71 -17.01
N LYS A 475 1.82 -41.88 -17.57
CA LYS A 475 2.33 -41.95 -18.96
C LYS A 475 1.30 -41.46 -19.97
N GLU A 476 0.01 -41.59 -19.64
CA GLU A 476 -1.09 -41.14 -20.49
C GLU A 476 -1.20 -39.62 -20.48
N ASP A 477 -1.10 -38.98 -19.31
CA ASP A 477 -1.12 -37.51 -19.19
C ASP A 477 0.09 -36.88 -19.88
N VAL A 478 1.28 -37.48 -19.72
CA VAL A 478 2.47 -37.04 -20.45
C VAL A 478 2.27 -37.13 -21.96
N ALA A 479 1.67 -38.20 -22.47
CA ALA A 479 1.39 -38.31 -23.91
C ALA A 479 0.40 -37.25 -24.40
N LYS A 480 -0.61 -36.89 -23.59
CA LYS A 480 -1.57 -35.82 -23.90
C LYS A 480 -0.90 -34.44 -23.93
N ILE A 481 -0.04 -34.15 -22.95
CA ILE A 481 0.73 -32.89 -22.90
C ILE A 481 1.74 -32.82 -24.05
N GLU A 482 2.43 -33.92 -24.35
CA GLU A 482 3.35 -33.99 -25.50
C GLU A 482 2.60 -33.72 -26.82
N ALA A 483 1.45 -34.35 -27.04
CA ALA A 483 0.65 -34.14 -28.24
C ALA A 483 0.14 -32.69 -28.37
N TYR A 484 -0.12 -32.01 -27.25
CA TYR A 484 -0.47 -30.59 -27.22
C TYR A 484 0.73 -29.70 -27.60
N LEU A 485 1.91 -29.95 -27.04
CA LEU A 485 3.13 -29.19 -27.37
C LEU A 485 3.61 -29.46 -28.81
N GLU A 486 3.45 -30.69 -29.31
CA GLU A 486 3.82 -31.05 -30.69
C GLU A 486 3.01 -30.29 -31.76
N LYS A 487 1.85 -29.73 -31.39
CA LYS A 487 1.05 -28.84 -32.24
C LYS A 487 1.55 -27.39 -32.29
N GLY A 488 2.63 -27.06 -31.56
CA GLY A 488 3.18 -25.70 -31.47
C GLY A 488 2.49 -24.82 -30.43
N ASN A 489 1.85 -25.42 -29.43
CA ASN A 489 1.21 -24.67 -28.36
C ASN A 489 2.20 -24.37 -27.22
N ASN A 490 1.78 -23.46 -26.34
CA ASN A 490 2.62 -22.92 -25.27
C ASN A 490 2.27 -23.51 -23.90
N ALA A 491 3.26 -23.60 -23.00
CA ALA A 491 3.04 -24.04 -21.61
C ALA A 491 3.96 -23.35 -20.59
N ILE A 492 3.46 -23.19 -19.36
CA ILE A 492 4.27 -22.81 -18.19
C ILE A 492 4.37 -24.00 -17.25
N PHE A 493 5.59 -24.42 -16.97
CA PHE A 493 5.91 -25.47 -16.01
C PHE A 493 6.51 -24.84 -14.75
N VAL A 494 5.93 -25.14 -13.60
CA VAL A 494 6.48 -24.73 -12.32
C VAL A 494 6.98 -25.98 -11.61
N THR A 495 8.17 -25.91 -11.03
CA THR A 495 8.70 -26.98 -10.18
C THR A 495 8.67 -26.54 -8.73
N GLY A 496 8.42 -27.47 -7.82
CA GLY A 496 8.52 -27.26 -6.38
C GLY A 496 9.36 -28.36 -5.73
N TYR A 497 9.91 -28.09 -4.56
CA TYR A 497 10.49 -29.15 -3.76
C TYR A 497 9.39 -30.14 -3.35
N THR A 498 9.61 -31.42 -3.66
CA THR A 498 8.76 -32.54 -3.25
C THR A 498 9.65 -33.73 -2.93
N ASP A 499 9.21 -34.56 -1.98
CA ASP A 499 9.88 -35.81 -1.62
C ASP A 499 9.63 -36.92 -2.65
N THR A 500 8.66 -36.73 -3.55
CA THR A 500 8.32 -37.69 -4.61
C THR A 500 9.20 -37.50 -5.85
N GLU A 501 9.70 -38.60 -6.42
CA GLU A 501 10.45 -38.57 -7.68
C GLU A 501 9.50 -38.42 -8.88
N LEU A 502 9.52 -37.26 -9.55
CA LEU A 502 8.64 -36.91 -10.66
C LEU A 502 9.24 -37.24 -12.04
N LYS A 503 9.49 -38.52 -12.31
CA LYS A 503 10.21 -38.97 -13.53
C LYS A 503 9.52 -38.54 -14.82
N ASN A 504 8.21 -38.76 -14.92
CA ASN A 504 7.46 -38.49 -16.13
C ASN A 504 7.30 -36.98 -16.34
N TYR A 505 7.11 -36.22 -15.26
CA TYR A 505 7.08 -34.76 -15.32
C TYR A 505 8.41 -34.17 -15.81
N TYR A 506 9.55 -34.55 -15.21
CA TYR A 506 10.86 -34.01 -15.62
C TYR A 506 11.26 -34.45 -17.03
N LYS A 507 10.79 -35.62 -17.49
CA LYS A 507 11.00 -36.05 -18.87
C LYS A 507 10.38 -35.12 -19.91
N LEU A 508 9.28 -34.42 -19.58
CA LEU A 508 8.72 -33.37 -20.45
C LEU A 508 9.74 -32.23 -20.62
N LEU A 509 10.39 -31.81 -19.54
CA LEU A 509 11.38 -30.73 -19.54
C LEU A 509 12.69 -31.14 -20.21
N GLU A 510 13.11 -32.40 -20.07
CA GLU A 510 14.30 -32.95 -20.74
C GLU A 510 14.19 -32.84 -22.27
N ARG A 511 12.98 -32.89 -22.85
CA ARG A 511 12.76 -32.66 -24.29
C ARG A 511 13.06 -31.24 -24.76
N TYR A 512 13.14 -30.29 -23.84
CA TYR A 512 13.54 -28.91 -24.07
C TYR A 512 14.97 -28.64 -23.59
N ASN A 513 15.79 -29.69 -23.44
CA ASN A 513 17.16 -29.63 -22.94
C ASN A 513 17.29 -29.15 -21.48
N ILE A 514 16.24 -29.27 -20.70
CA ILE A 514 16.21 -28.82 -19.31
C ILE A 514 16.33 -30.03 -18.40
N LYS A 515 17.41 -30.08 -17.62
CA LYS A 515 17.59 -31.09 -16.57
C LYS A 515 17.34 -30.45 -15.20
N VAL A 516 16.31 -30.93 -14.51
CA VAL A 516 16.02 -30.50 -13.14
C VAL A 516 16.95 -31.27 -12.18
N GLU A 517 17.69 -30.53 -11.36
CA GLU A 517 18.62 -31.10 -10.39
C GLU A 517 17.85 -31.60 -9.13
N PRO A 518 18.36 -32.65 -8.47
CA PRO A 518 17.73 -33.16 -7.25
C PRO A 518 17.86 -32.15 -6.11
N GLY A 519 16.83 -32.07 -5.26
CA GLY A 519 16.80 -31.14 -4.12
C GLY A 519 16.33 -29.73 -4.48
N TYR A 520 16.53 -28.80 -3.54
CA TYR A 520 16.35 -27.36 -3.75
C TYR A 520 17.71 -26.65 -3.65
N VAL A 521 17.81 -25.45 -4.20
CA VAL A 521 19.05 -24.68 -4.24
C VAL A 521 19.16 -23.83 -2.98
N MET A 522 20.33 -23.88 -2.36
CA MET A 522 20.80 -22.92 -1.37
C MET A 522 21.90 -22.06 -1.98
N ASP A 523 21.88 -20.76 -1.69
CA ASP A 523 22.88 -19.81 -2.17
C ASP A 523 23.52 -19.06 -0.98
N THR A 524 24.82 -19.24 -0.84
CA THR A 524 25.61 -18.74 0.31
C THR A 524 26.11 -17.30 0.11
N ALA A 525 25.69 -16.62 -0.95
CA ALA A 525 26.11 -15.24 -1.20
C ALA A 525 25.66 -14.31 -0.06
N PRO A 526 26.50 -13.35 0.39
CA PRO A 526 26.21 -12.49 1.54
C PRO A 526 25.11 -11.44 1.30
N ASN A 527 24.42 -11.48 0.16
CA ASN A 527 23.47 -10.45 -0.27
C ASN A 527 22.00 -10.77 0.08
N TYR A 528 21.71 -11.85 0.82
CA TYR A 528 20.33 -12.31 1.09
C TYR A 528 19.69 -11.68 2.34
N TYR A 529 18.37 -11.50 2.27
CA TYR A 529 17.56 -10.66 3.17
C TYR A 529 17.35 -11.23 4.59
N ASP A 530 17.75 -12.47 4.89
CA ASP A 530 17.47 -13.05 6.22
C ASP A 530 18.50 -14.09 6.69
N GLY A 531 19.66 -14.19 6.03
CA GLY A 531 20.68 -15.21 6.34
C GLY A 531 20.27 -16.66 6.03
N GLU A 532 19.03 -16.89 5.60
CA GLU A 532 18.51 -18.20 5.20
C GLU A 532 18.82 -18.46 3.71
N GLU A 533 19.76 -19.37 3.44
CA GLU A 533 20.35 -19.61 2.12
C GLU A 533 19.36 -20.17 1.07
N TYR A 534 18.21 -20.70 1.50
CA TYR A 534 17.15 -21.25 0.61
C TYR A 534 16.11 -20.21 0.17
N LEU A 535 16.18 -18.98 0.70
CA LEU A 535 15.31 -17.86 0.34
C LEU A 535 15.92 -17.08 -0.83
N LEU A 536 15.84 -17.65 -2.03
CA LEU A 536 16.61 -17.15 -3.17
C LEU A 536 16.05 -15.84 -3.74
N LEU A 537 16.96 -14.87 -3.89
CA LEU A 537 16.81 -13.67 -4.73
C LEU A 537 17.74 -13.82 -5.95
N PRO A 538 17.33 -14.58 -6.99
CA PRO A 538 18.20 -14.83 -8.14
C PRO A 538 18.58 -13.53 -8.87
N GLU A 539 19.71 -13.60 -9.57
CA GLU A 539 20.08 -12.59 -10.55
C GLU A 539 19.09 -12.65 -11.72
N ILE A 540 18.49 -11.50 -12.02
CA ILE A 540 17.55 -11.33 -13.12
C ILE A 540 18.37 -11.07 -14.38
N ILE A 541 18.14 -11.85 -15.42
CA ILE A 541 18.77 -11.66 -16.73
C ILE A 541 17.81 -10.82 -17.59
N ASP A 542 18.36 -9.83 -18.30
CA ASP A 542 17.59 -8.98 -19.21
C ASP A 542 17.05 -9.80 -20.38
N SER A 543 15.74 -9.74 -20.57
CA SER A 543 14.95 -10.48 -21.54
C SER A 543 13.66 -9.69 -21.78
N ASP A 544 12.93 -9.97 -22.86
CA ASP A 544 11.68 -9.29 -23.17
C ASP A 544 10.69 -9.36 -21.99
N VAL A 545 10.63 -10.50 -21.31
CA VAL A 545 9.70 -10.73 -20.19
C VAL A 545 10.19 -10.17 -18.85
N THR A 546 11.49 -9.94 -18.68
CA THR A 546 12.08 -9.41 -17.44
C THR A 546 12.45 -7.93 -17.55
N SER A 547 12.46 -7.35 -18.75
CA SER A 547 12.94 -5.99 -19.05
C SER A 547 12.36 -4.91 -18.14
N GLN A 548 11.06 -4.99 -17.82
CA GLN A 548 10.38 -4.07 -16.91
C GLN A 548 10.93 -4.12 -15.47
N VAL A 549 11.30 -5.32 -15.04
CA VAL A 549 11.87 -5.57 -13.71
C VAL A 549 13.39 -5.32 -13.72
N TYR A 550 14.08 -5.66 -14.81
CA TYR A 550 15.53 -5.47 -14.95
C TYR A 550 15.93 -3.99 -15.04
N ASN A 551 15.20 -3.19 -15.84
CA ASN A 551 15.56 -1.81 -16.16
C ASN A 551 14.89 -0.75 -15.27
N SER A 552 14.32 -1.12 -14.12
CA SER A 552 13.61 -0.12 -13.29
C SER A 552 14.56 0.72 -12.44
N ASP A 553 14.15 1.98 -12.20
CA ASP A 553 14.88 2.98 -11.41
C ASP A 553 14.98 2.61 -9.90
N VAL A 554 14.42 1.47 -9.49
CA VAL A 554 14.37 0.97 -8.11
C VAL A 554 14.98 -0.43 -8.02
N ALA A 555 15.64 -0.75 -6.90
CA ALA A 555 16.24 -2.07 -6.69
C ALA A 555 15.17 -3.16 -6.79
N ASN A 556 15.27 -3.98 -7.83
CA ASN A 556 14.28 -4.97 -8.17
C ASN A 556 14.83 -6.37 -7.98
N TYR A 557 14.08 -7.15 -7.22
CA TYR A 557 14.34 -8.55 -7.00
C TYR A 557 13.14 -9.38 -7.45
N VAL A 558 13.42 -10.64 -7.74
CA VAL A 558 12.43 -11.71 -7.83
C VAL A 558 12.70 -12.64 -6.66
N TYR A 559 11.65 -13.21 -6.07
CA TYR A 559 11.81 -14.04 -4.88
C TYR A 559 11.32 -15.46 -5.13
N MET A 560 12.22 -16.42 -4.95
CA MET A 560 12.03 -17.83 -5.29
C MET A 560 12.48 -18.77 -4.16
N PRO A 561 11.79 -18.78 -3.01
CA PRO A 561 12.08 -19.72 -1.92
C PRO A 561 12.05 -21.18 -2.39
N PHE A 562 12.96 -22.00 -1.87
CA PHE A 562 12.99 -23.45 -2.14
C PHE A 562 13.00 -23.83 -3.63
N ALA A 563 13.60 -22.99 -4.48
CA ALA A 563 13.63 -23.26 -5.91
C ALA A 563 14.47 -24.52 -6.23
N LYS A 564 14.04 -25.31 -7.21
CA LYS A 564 14.88 -26.33 -7.81
C LYS A 564 15.82 -25.70 -8.83
N GLY A 565 17.06 -26.16 -8.83
CA GLY A 565 18.06 -25.75 -9.80
C GLY A 565 17.92 -26.55 -11.08
N MET A 566 18.20 -25.91 -12.20
CA MET A 566 18.17 -26.52 -13.53
C MET A 566 19.54 -26.36 -14.19
N THR A 567 19.95 -27.40 -14.91
CA THR A 567 21.10 -27.37 -15.82
C THR A 567 20.61 -27.55 -17.26
N LEU A 568 21.21 -26.79 -18.17
CA LEU A 568 20.87 -26.81 -19.59
C LEU A 568 21.82 -27.73 -20.33
N ASN A 569 21.29 -28.57 -21.22
CA ASN A 569 22.10 -29.36 -22.13
C ASN A 569 22.19 -28.70 -23.52
N ASN A 570 23.38 -28.38 -24.00
CA ASN A 570 23.56 -27.66 -25.28
C ASN A 570 23.76 -28.59 -26.48
N ASP A 571 23.38 -29.87 -26.37
CA ASP A 571 23.65 -30.88 -27.40
C ASP A 571 22.74 -30.79 -28.64
N ASN A 572 21.58 -30.12 -28.55
CA ASN A 572 20.59 -30.05 -29.64
C ASN A 572 20.34 -28.62 -30.12
N ASN A 573 20.66 -28.35 -31.39
CA ASN A 573 20.51 -27.04 -32.02
C ASN A 573 19.05 -26.66 -32.37
N ASP A 574 18.11 -27.60 -32.31
CA ASP A 574 16.69 -27.34 -32.61
C ASP A 574 15.92 -26.75 -31.41
N ILE A 575 16.62 -26.47 -30.30
CA ILE A 575 16.05 -25.92 -29.07
C ILE A 575 16.88 -24.73 -28.63
N ILE A 576 16.21 -23.59 -28.42
CA ILE A 576 16.81 -22.39 -27.85
C ILE A 576 16.35 -22.28 -26.40
N THR A 577 17.31 -22.14 -25.48
CA THR A 577 17.04 -21.91 -24.05
C THR A 577 17.58 -20.55 -23.64
N GLU A 578 16.76 -19.78 -22.92
CA GLU A 578 17.06 -18.43 -22.47
C GLU A 578 16.82 -18.35 -20.95
N PRO A 579 17.89 -18.43 -20.13
CA PRO A 579 17.80 -18.23 -18.69
C PRO A 579 17.31 -16.81 -18.37
N ILE A 580 16.29 -16.71 -17.51
CA ILE A 580 15.76 -15.42 -17.02
C ILE A 580 16.09 -15.19 -15.54
N PHE A 581 16.28 -16.28 -14.78
CA PHE A 581 16.70 -16.23 -13.37
C PHE A 581 17.82 -17.22 -13.09
N VAL A 582 18.93 -16.72 -12.55
CA VAL A 582 20.13 -17.52 -12.26
C VAL A 582 20.62 -17.24 -10.85
N THR A 583 21.03 -18.27 -10.12
CA THR A 583 21.63 -18.11 -8.79
C THR A 583 23.08 -17.63 -8.92
N THR A 584 23.68 -17.20 -7.81
CA THR A 584 25.11 -16.90 -7.84
C THR A 584 25.92 -18.18 -8.02
N LYS A 585 27.19 -18.03 -8.40
CA LYS A 585 28.18 -19.12 -8.44
C LYS A 585 28.48 -19.76 -7.08
N TYR A 586 27.90 -19.25 -6.00
CA TYR A 586 28.07 -19.74 -4.63
C TYR A 586 26.90 -20.63 -4.18
N ALA A 587 26.11 -21.13 -5.13
CA ALA A 587 24.96 -21.96 -4.87
C ALA A 587 25.28 -23.46 -4.96
N TYR A 588 24.42 -24.27 -4.34
CA TYR A 588 24.48 -25.73 -4.33
C TYR A 588 23.10 -26.32 -4.07
N THR A 589 22.90 -27.60 -4.37
CA THR A 589 21.63 -28.30 -4.11
C THR A 589 21.65 -29.05 -2.78
N VAL A 590 20.56 -28.95 -2.03
CA VAL A 590 20.32 -29.65 -0.77
C VAL A 590 19.14 -30.60 -0.91
N THR A 591 19.30 -31.80 -0.36
CA THR A 591 18.26 -32.83 -0.22
C THR A 591 18.06 -33.15 1.25
N ASN A 592 16.91 -33.71 1.63
CA ASN A 592 16.65 -34.14 3.02
C ASN A 592 17.74 -35.08 3.57
N ASP A 593 18.42 -35.86 2.71
CA ASP A 593 19.52 -36.76 3.08
C ASP A 593 20.90 -36.07 3.24
N ASN A 594 21.07 -34.82 2.80
CA ASN A 594 22.36 -34.11 2.75
C ASN A 594 22.21 -32.65 3.25
N MET A 595 21.84 -32.49 4.53
CA MET A 595 21.74 -31.17 5.18
C MET A 595 23.08 -30.59 5.69
N GLU A 596 24.22 -31.24 5.41
CA GLU A 596 25.55 -30.77 5.84
C GLU A 596 26.06 -29.58 4.99
N GLU A 597 26.96 -28.77 5.57
CA GLU A 597 27.63 -27.66 4.87
C GLU A 597 28.26 -28.13 3.54
N PRO A 598 28.12 -27.36 2.45
CA PRO A 598 28.56 -27.77 1.13
C PRO A 598 30.08 -27.89 1.06
N ASP A 599 30.56 -28.91 0.36
CA ASP A 599 31.91 -28.92 -0.15
C ASP A 599 32.08 -27.72 -1.12
N LYS A 600 32.96 -26.78 -0.77
CA LYS A 600 33.22 -25.57 -1.57
C LYS A 600 33.62 -25.86 -3.01
N SER A 601 34.06 -27.07 -3.33
CA SER A 601 34.38 -27.51 -4.70
C SER A 601 33.14 -27.84 -5.56
N LYS A 602 31.95 -27.96 -4.95
CA LYS A 602 30.68 -28.28 -5.63
C LYS A 602 29.80 -27.05 -5.88
N LEU A 603 30.23 -25.86 -5.46
CA LEU A 603 29.51 -24.62 -5.69
C LEU A 603 29.48 -24.29 -7.18
N LYS A 604 28.29 -23.99 -7.68
CA LYS A 604 28.06 -23.55 -9.07
C LYS A 604 26.79 -22.72 -9.13
N ASP A 605 26.63 -21.99 -10.22
CA ASP A 605 25.37 -21.36 -10.57
C ASP A 605 24.35 -22.38 -11.06
N PHE A 606 23.08 -22.10 -10.81
CA PHE A 606 21.95 -22.86 -11.31
C PHE A 606 20.96 -21.92 -11.97
N VAL A 607 20.36 -22.38 -13.06
CA VAL A 607 19.20 -21.70 -13.63
C VAL A 607 18.00 -22.05 -12.77
N VAL A 608 17.27 -21.05 -12.28
CA VAL A 608 16.04 -21.24 -11.47
C VAL A 608 14.81 -20.69 -12.18
N GLY A 609 14.97 -20.08 -13.35
CA GLY A 609 13.88 -19.79 -14.28
C GLY A 609 14.41 -19.57 -15.69
N LEU A 610 13.69 -20.07 -16.70
CA LEU A 610 14.06 -19.91 -18.10
C LEU A 610 12.86 -19.96 -19.06
N LEU A 611 13.09 -19.46 -20.28
CA LEU A 611 12.25 -19.70 -21.45
C LEU A 611 12.93 -20.72 -22.36
N ALA A 612 12.18 -21.58 -23.02
CA ALA A 612 12.70 -22.51 -24.01
C ALA A 612 11.77 -22.61 -25.22
N THR A 613 12.35 -22.54 -26.41
CA THR A 613 11.66 -22.66 -27.70
C THR A 613 12.16 -23.90 -28.41
N ARG A 614 11.26 -24.78 -28.83
CA ARG A 614 11.57 -25.96 -29.64
C ARG A 614 10.97 -25.82 -31.04
N TYR A 615 11.81 -25.97 -32.05
CA TYR A 615 11.37 -25.93 -33.44
C TYR A 615 10.86 -27.30 -33.89
N ILE A 616 9.59 -27.36 -34.29
CA ILE A 616 8.88 -28.56 -34.75
C ILE A 616 8.48 -28.34 -36.21
N GLY A 617 9.43 -28.57 -37.13
CA GLY A 617 9.23 -28.30 -38.55
C GLY A 617 9.14 -26.80 -38.82
N THR A 618 7.94 -26.30 -39.13
CA THR A 618 7.65 -24.86 -39.33
C THR A 618 6.95 -24.21 -38.14
N SER A 619 6.62 -24.98 -37.11
CA SER A 619 5.95 -24.49 -35.89
C SER A 619 6.96 -24.39 -34.75
N GLU A 620 6.70 -23.48 -33.81
CA GLU A 620 7.48 -23.29 -32.59
C GLU A 620 6.61 -23.72 -31.41
N SER A 621 7.17 -24.47 -30.46
CA SER A 621 6.52 -24.73 -29.17
C SER A 621 7.34 -24.06 -28.08
N ASN A 622 6.70 -23.16 -27.34
CA ASN A 622 7.37 -22.34 -26.33
C ASN A 622 6.96 -22.79 -24.94
N ILE A 623 7.95 -22.94 -24.06
CA ILE A 623 7.70 -23.24 -22.66
C ILE A 623 8.44 -22.26 -21.76
N ALA A 624 7.85 -21.90 -20.63
CA ALA A 624 8.57 -21.27 -19.52
C ALA A 624 8.68 -22.27 -18.38
N VAL A 625 9.83 -22.30 -17.71
CA VAL A 625 10.05 -23.14 -16.53
C VAL A 625 10.46 -22.28 -15.35
N ILE A 626 9.69 -22.34 -14.25
CA ILE A 626 9.92 -21.59 -13.01
C ILE A 626 10.25 -22.56 -11.89
N GLY A 627 11.39 -22.35 -11.24
CA GLY A 627 11.98 -23.29 -10.29
C GLY A 627 11.27 -23.45 -8.95
N SER A 628 10.31 -22.57 -8.61
CA SER A 628 9.66 -22.54 -7.29
C SER A 628 8.15 -22.34 -7.38
N THR A 629 7.37 -23.13 -6.65
CA THR A 629 5.93 -22.89 -6.44
C THR A 629 5.66 -21.69 -5.53
N TYR A 630 6.59 -21.34 -4.64
CA TYR A 630 6.48 -20.16 -3.77
C TYR A 630 6.53 -18.85 -4.56
N TYR A 631 7.12 -18.86 -5.76
CA TYR A 631 7.10 -17.72 -6.69
C TYR A 631 5.67 -17.25 -7.02
N LEU A 632 4.68 -18.17 -6.99
CA LEU A 632 3.28 -17.91 -7.32
C LEU A 632 2.45 -17.36 -6.15
N LYS A 633 2.97 -17.38 -4.92
CA LYS A 633 2.22 -16.99 -3.72
C LYS A 633 2.16 -15.47 -3.55
N SER A 634 1.01 -14.95 -3.12
CA SER A 634 0.78 -13.50 -2.93
C SER A 634 1.74 -12.89 -1.91
N ASP A 635 1.94 -13.53 -0.76
CA ASP A 635 2.86 -13.06 0.29
C ASP A 635 4.29 -12.86 -0.25
N PHE A 636 4.77 -13.82 -1.04
CA PHE A 636 6.11 -13.78 -1.63
C PHE A 636 6.24 -12.74 -2.74
N ASN A 637 5.18 -12.58 -3.53
CA ASN A 637 5.08 -11.51 -4.51
C ASN A 637 5.09 -10.11 -3.86
N GLN A 638 4.42 -9.94 -2.71
CA GLN A 638 4.40 -8.68 -1.97
C GLN A 638 5.78 -8.28 -1.44
N TYR A 639 6.60 -9.24 -0.99
CA TYR A 639 7.99 -8.96 -0.55
C TYR A 639 8.87 -8.36 -1.65
N VAL A 640 8.53 -8.60 -2.92
CA VAL A 640 9.23 -8.03 -4.09
C VAL A 640 8.39 -7.03 -4.86
N TYR A 641 7.46 -6.35 -4.19
CA TYR A 641 6.67 -5.26 -4.76
C TYR A 641 5.90 -5.63 -6.04
N GLY A 642 5.50 -6.89 -6.17
CA GLY A 642 4.74 -7.37 -7.33
C GLY A 642 5.59 -7.92 -8.48
N ASN A 643 6.93 -7.88 -8.38
CA ASN A 643 7.81 -8.26 -9.49
C ASN A 643 7.65 -9.72 -9.95
N ASN A 644 7.33 -10.65 -9.04
CA ASN A 644 7.07 -12.04 -9.44
C ASN A 644 5.88 -12.11 -10.39
N TYR A 645 4.78 -11.46 -10.04
CA TYR A 645 3.57 -11.43 -10.86
C TYR A 645 3.77 -10.64 -12.15
N THR A 646 4.52 -9.54 -12.12
CA THR A 646 4.87 -8.78 -13.33
C THR A 646 5.58 -9.64 -14.37
N VAL A 647 6.64 -10.37 -13.97
CA VAL A 647 7.34 -11.24 -14.92
C VAL A 647 6.46 -12.40 -15.37
N LEU A 648 5.68 -13.01 -14.47
CA LEU A 648 4.75 -14.08 -14.84
C LEU A 648 3.71 -13.59 -15.85
N LEU A 649 3.17 -12.38 -15.68
CA LEU A 649 2.22 -11.76 -16.60
C LEU A 649 2.87 -11.52 -17.97
N ASN A 650 4.09 -10.99 -18.01
CA ASN A 650 4.81 -10.79 -19.26
C ASN A 650 5.06 -12.12 -20.02
N ILE A 651 5.33 -13.22 -19.31
CA ILE A 651 5.44 -14.56 -19.91
C ILE A 651 4.09 -15.01 -20.47
N VAL A 652 3.02 -14.83 -19.71
CA VAL A 652 1.67 -15.18 -20.14
C VAL A 652 1.25 -14.37 -21.36
N ASP A 653 1.52 -13.06 -21.37
CA ASP A 653 1.24 -12.16 -22.48
C ASP A 653 2.03 -12.58 -23.73
N LEU A 654 3.31 -12.92 -23.58
CA LEU A 654 4.14 -13.45 -24.68
C LEU A 654 3.54 -14.71 -25.30
N TYR A 655 2.92 -15.57 -24.50
CA TYR A 655 2.39 -16.86 -24.96
C TYR A 655 0.93 -16.83 -25.40
N THR A 656 0.18 -15.78 -25.07
CA THR A 656 -1.24 -15.62 -25.43
C THR A 656 -1.46 -14.56 -26.51
N ASN A 657 -0.66 -13.49 -26.55
CA ASN A 657 -0.77 -12.41 -27.54
C ASN A 657 0.24 -12.57 -28.69
N THR A 658 -0.05 -13.45 -29.64
CA THR A 658 0.76 -13.67 -30.87
C THR A 658 0.59 -12.58 -31.94
N GLU A 659 0.45 -11.30 -31.55
CA GLU A 659 0.49 -10.15 -32.48
C GLU A 659 1.68 -9.20 -32.27
N LEU A 660 2.58 -9.44 -31.30
CA LEU A 660 3.71 -8.53 -31.03
C LEU A 660 5.01 -8.82 -31.81
N THR A 661 5.03 -9.78 -32.73
CA THR A 661 6.18 -10.04 -33.61
C THR A 661 5.81 -9.88 -35.09
N SER A 662 5.72 -8.63 -35.54
CA SER A 662 5.96 -8.24 -36.94
C SER A 662 6.62 -6.89 -37.08
#